data_AF-A0AAD9A5R9-F1
#
_entry.id   AF-A0AAD9A5R9-F1
#
_cell.length_a   1.000
_cell.length_b   1.000
_cell.length_c   1.000
_cell.angle_alpha   90.00
_cell.angle_beta   90.00
_cell.angle_gamma   90.00
#
_symmetry.space_group_name_H-M   'P 1'
#
loop_
_entity.id
_entity.type
_entity.pdbx_description
1 polymer ?
#
loop_
_entity_poly.entity_id
_entity_poly.type
_entity_poly.pdbx_seq_one_letter_code
_entity_poly.pdbx_strand_id
1 'polypeptide(L)'
;MGITTSRVVSANEGVTSEAEDKNAYTVGWICALPLEMAAAELMLDEIYETIQFDQDKNDHNSYTLGRMKSHKVVIACLPSGDIGTTPAATVANDMLRTFKSIRFALLVGIGGGAPFSGQDIRLGDIVVSKPTGTSGGVIQYDRGKKRPNGEFERTGTLLELLREAVGKIQDETIRKKYSHQGEPNDLLFEAKYEHVETGSHCDGCDISQTVQRKNRKDTTPVVHYGNIASGNQIMRDSATRDQLSKELGVLCFETEAAGLMQNFPCLVIRGICDYSDSHKNKIWQHYAAATAAAYAKDLLSIVVPTHVQKEKIVELVLRGLIYQLVVDALDECVTDRGKLLGFIQASSKGFAKWIVSSRNFPDIREALEMKTAETERLISLEQQQDRISSIVQKYIKKNVEDLAIKKDYDDSTRSKVESHLHKNANNTFLWVALVCKTLGNIQNYEVEMILDDLPESLTALYKRMLHDVSTTRNGTLRRKVLAILSVLERPIAVGELQFITELPSHISANMNFVEQLLKDCGSFLILHDGIVRFVHQSAVDFLQDEDFMQNEQFDGLSRVADRHRSVFQYAFSVLYKCETLKRNIYGLEAPGSQVEDIRPPESDPLAFLEYSCVHWPGLSEDAKALADFIGDANRFVLYNREVMEKYPLQLYASSLVFSPQDSIVKKYFRHDIPDWIVRLLGLDSAWNPCLQTLPNGYRVEELSFSSDGKWLASSSTIDHEDVVKVWAADTGILMHTLEGNFPYLLSFSFSGDSKKPSQLAIAPKSNCVEIWDPESGTHLRTLDDRSNQRN
;
A
#
# COMPACT_ATOMS: atom_id res chain seq x y z
N MET A 1 5.80 53.77 -34.69
CA MET A 1 5.73 55.03 -33.94
C MET A 1 4.94 54.77 -32.67
N GLY A 2 5.42 55.29 -31.55
CA GLY A 2 5.22 54.72 -30.22
C GLY A 2 3.81 54.85 -29.65
N ILE A 3 3.48 53.89 -28.78
CA ILE A 3 2.44 54.03 -27.77
C ILE A 3 3.11 53.80 -26.43
N THR A 4 3.05 54.85 -25.63
CA THR A 4 3.66 55.04 -24.32
C THR A 4 2.93 54.23 -23.25
N THR A 5 3.73 53.73 -22.33
CA THR A 5 3.38 53.18 -21.02
C THR A 5 2.65 54.18 -20.13
N SER A 6 1.58 53.75 -19.46
CA SER A 6 1.31 54.08 -18.04
C SER A 6 0.03 53.42 -17.52
N ARG A 7 0.20 52.32 -16.78
CA ARG A 7 -0.59 52.03 -15.58
C ARG A 7 0.24 51.12 -14.68
N VAL A 8 1.11 51.74 -13.90
CA VAL A 8 1.64 51.15 -12.66
C VAL A 8 0.48 51.19 -11.68
N VAL A 9 -0.04 50.01 -11.32
CA VAL A 9 -0.77 49.82 -10.08
C VAL A 9 0.19 49.13 -9.12
N SER A 10 0.27 49.69 -7.93
CA SER A 10 1.19 49.38 -6.84
C SER A 10 1.25 47.90 -6.46
N ALA A 11 2.46 47.41 -6.27
CA ALA A 11 2.76 46.19 -5.54
C ALA A 11 2.33 46.31 -4.07
N ASN A 12 1.69 45.23 -3.58
CA ASN A 12 1.40 44.81 -2.20
C ASN A 12 -0.09 44.56 -1.93
N GLU A 13 -0.63 43.48 -2.52
CA GLU A 13 -1.71 42.69 -1.91
C GLU A 13 -1.40 41.20 -2.19
N GLY A 14 -1.65 40.34 -1.20
CA GLY A 14 -0.98 39.05 -1.04
C GLY A 14 -1.20 38.03 -2.15
N VAL A 15 -0.08 37.41 -2.57
CA VAL A 15 -0.07 36.17 -3.35
C VAL A 15 -0.69 35.07 -2.48
N THR A 16 -1.83 34.54 -2.91
CA THR A 16 -2.56 33.47 -2.22
C THR A 16 -1.75 32.17 -2.24
N SER A 17 -1.37 31.67 -1.06
CA SER A 17 -0.63 30.42 -0.81
C SER A 17 -1.41 29.13 -1.13
N GLU A 18 -2.47 29.21 -1.95
CA GLU A 18 -3.44 28.14 -2.17
C GLU A 18 -3.21 27.33 -3.47
N ALA A 19 -2.29 27.78 -4.32
CA ALA A 19 -1.99 27.17 -5.62
C ALA A 19 -1.00 25.99 -5.54
N GLU A 20 -0.24 25.87 -4.45
CA GLU A 20 0.87 24.91 -4.30
C GLU A 20 0.43 23.47 -3.98
N ASP A 21 -0.75 23.27 -3.38
CA ASP A 21 -1.23 21.92 -3.01
C ASP A 21 -1.96 21.22 -4.18
N LYS A 22 -1.26 20.29 -4.84
CA LYS A 22 -1.83 19.42 -5.90
C LYS A 22 -3.00 18.57 -5.43
N ASN A 23 -3.12 18.29 -4.13
CA ASN A 23 -4.22 17.51 -3.56
C ASN A 23 -5.50 18.33 -3.37
N ALA A 24 -5.45 19.65 -3.57
CA ALA A 24 -6.61 20.52 -3.48
C ALA A 24 -7.48 20.50 -4.76
N TYR A 25 -6.93 20.04 -5.89
CA TYR A 25 -7.62 19.95 -7.17
C TYR A 25 -8.45 18.67 -7.25
N THR A 26 -9.77 18.83 -7.41
CA THR A 26 -10.73 17.71 -7.35
C THR A 26 -11.49 17.48 -8.66
N VAL A 27 -11.38 18.41 -9.61
CA VAL A 27 -12.07 18.37 -10.91
C VAL A 27 -11.05 18.49 -12.03
N GLY A 28 -11.04 17.49 -12.93
CA GLY A 28 -10.27 17.55 -14.17
C GLY A 28 -11.08 18.10 -15.33
N TRP A 29 -10.47 18.87 -16.22
CA TRP A 29 -11.09 19.39 -17.44
C TRP A 29 -10.15 19.14 -18.63
N ILE A 30 -10.60 18.36 -19.61
CA ILE A 30 -9.82 18.00 -20.79
C ILE A 30 -10.42 18.67 -22.03
N CYS A 31 -9.56 19.30 -22.83
CA CYS A 31 -9.88 19.93 -24.11
C CYS A 31 -9.10 19.24 -25.24
N ALA A 32 -9.69 19.09 -26.42
CA ALA A 32 -9.03 18.52 -27.59
C ALA A 32 -8.27 19.57 -28.41
N LEU A 33 -8.76 20.81 -28.43
CA LEU A 33 -8.22 21.89 -29.26
C LEU A 33 -7.83 23.12 -28.43
N PRO A 34 -6.79 23.88 -28.84
CA PRO A 34 -6.40 25.12 -28.17
C PRO A 34 -7.54 26.16 -28.05
N LEU A 35 -8.45 26.23 -29.02
CA LEU A 35 -9.61 27.12 -28.97
C LEU A 35 -10.60 26.73 -27.86
N GLU A 36 -10.70 25.43 -27.56
CA GLU A 36 -11.55 24.90 -26.48
C GLU A 36 -10.92 25.19 -25.13
N MET A 37 -9.60 25.01 -25.02
CA MET A 37 -8.84 25.39 -23.82
C MET A 37 -8.98 26.88 -23.54
N ALA A 38 -8.82 27.75 -24.55
CA ALA A 38 -9.02 29.19 -24.39
C ALA A 38 -10.45 29.54 -23.91
N ALA A 39 -11.47 28.84 -24.42
CA ALA A 39 -12.84 29.01 -23.94
C ALA A 39 -13.01 28.56 -22.48
N ALA A 40 -12.37 27.46 -22.07
CA ALA A 40 -12.38 26.95 -20.70
C ALA A 40 -11.65 27.87 -19.71
N GLU A 41 -10.49 28.39 -20.08
CA GLU A 41 -9.72 29.34 -19.26
C GLU A 41 -10.50 30.62 -18.99
N LEU A 42 -11.24 31.13 -19.97
CA LEU A 42 -12.12 32.28 -19.81
C LEU A 42 -13.32 32.03 -18.89
N MET A 43 -13.60 30.77 -18.56
CA MET A 43 -14.63 30.39 -17.59
C MET A 43 -14.10 30.29 -16.16
N LEU A 44 -12.78 30.33 -15.92
CA LEU A 44 -12.22 30.38 -14.58
C LEU A 44 -12.62 31.71 -13.91
N ASP A 45 -13.00 31.65 -12.64
CA ASP A 45 -13.21 32.85 -11.82
C ASP A 45 -11.86 33.45 -11.41
N GLU A 46 -10.84 32.60 -11.29
CA GLU A 46 -9.48 32.93 -10.88
C GLU A 46 -8.52 31.96 -11.55
N ILE A 47 -7.48 32.48 -12.20
CA ILE A 47 -6.39 31.69 -12.77
C ILE A 47 -5.23 31.78 -11.80
N TYR A 48 -4.71 30.64 -11.37
CA TYR A 48 -3.54 30.59 -10.50
C TYR A 48 -2.28 30.69 -11.36
N GLU A 49 -1.37 31.60 -11.01
CA GLU A 49 -0.06 31.66 -11.66
C GLU A 49 0.64 30.31 -11.50
N THR A 50 1.36 29.88 -12.55
CA THR A 50 2.08 28.62 -12.57
C THR A 50 3.24 28.66 -11.56
N ILE A 51 2.93 28.45 -10.29
CA ILE A 51 3.93 28.18 -9.25
C ILE A 51 4.41 26.75 -9.49
N GLN A 52 5.72 26.51 -9.35
CA GLN A 52 6.34 25.20 -9.54
C GLN A 52 5.73 24.19 -8.55
N PHE A 53 4.74 23.41 -9.00
CA PHE A 53 4.31 22.21 -8.30
C PHE A 53 5.12 21.01 -8.81
N ASP A 54 5.35 20.03 -7.94
CA ASP A 54 6.05 18.79 -8.27
C ASP A 54 5.19 17.90 -9.17
N GLN A 55 5.22 18.19 -10.48
CA GLN A 55 4.63 17.39 -11.56
C GLN A 55 5.40 16.07 -11.71
N ASP A 56 4.68 14.96 -11.92
CA ASP A 56 5.34 13.66 -12.08
C ASP A 56 6.28 13.67 -13.29
N LYS A 57 7.46 13.06 -13.16
CA LYS A 57 8.50 13.03 -14.20
C LYS A 57 8.05 12.40 -15.51
N ASN A 58 6.99 11.59 -15.50
CA ASN A 58 6.42 10.93 -16.68
C ASN A 58 5.14 11.62 -17.18
N ASP A 59 4.70 12.70 -16.54
CA ASP A 59 3.58 13.51 -16.98
C ASP A 59 4.08 14.60 -17.94
N HIS A 60 3.65 14.53 -19.20
CA HIS A 60 4.08 15.45 -20.25
C HIS A 60 3.04 16.54 -20.55
N ASN A 61 1.97 16.63 -19.76
CA ASN A 61 0.93 17.62 -19.98
C ASN A 61 1.39 19.02 -19.56
N SER A 62 0.78 20.02 -20.19
CA SER A 62 0.79 21.39 -19.73
C SER A 62 -0.57 21.72 -19.12
N TYR A 63 -0.56 22.30 -17.91
CA TYR A 63 -1.76 22.55 -17.13
C TYR A 63 -2.02 24.04 -16.94
N THR A 64 -3.31 24.41 -17.03
CA THR A 64 -3.82 25.66 -16.47
C THR A 64 -4.59 25.34 -15.19
N LEU A 65 -4.18 25.95 -14.09
CA LEU A 65 -4.77 25.75 -12.77
C LEU A 65 -5.63 26.95 -12.40
N GLY A 66 -6.77 26.70 -11.79
CA GLY A 66 -7.62 27.80 -11.35
C GLY A 66 -8.80 27.36 -10.51
N ARG A 67 -9.64 28.34 -10.21
CA ARG A 67 -10.88 28.16 -9.46
C ARG A 67 -12.08 28.45 -10.33
N MET A 68 -13.06 27.57 -10.26
CA MET A 68 -14.38 27.78 -10.86
C MET A 68 -15.43 27.58 -9.78
N LYS A 69 -16.09 28.67 -9.38
CA LYS A 69 -16.99 28.72 -8.22
C LYS A 69 -16.28 28.21 -6.96
N SER A 70 -16.81 27.16 -6.36
CA SER A 70 -16.28 26.52 -5.16
C SER A 70 -15.35 25.33 -5.45
N HIS A 71 -14.94 25.13 -6.70
CA HIS A 71 -14.12 24.00 -7.12
C HIS A 71 -12.75 24.47 -7.63
N LYS A 72 -11.69 23.77 -7.23
CA LYS A 72 -10.36 23.89 -7.83
C LYS A 72 -10.28 22.93 -9.02
N VAL A 73 -9.99 23.49 -10.19
CA VAL A 73 -10.05 22.82 -11.49
C VAL A 73 -8.66 22.79 -12.11
N VAL A 74 -8.30 21.63 -12.66
CA VAL A 74 -7.11 21.47 -13.51
C VAL A 74 -7.55 21.30 -14.96
N ILE A 75 -7.04 22.15 -15.84
CA ILE A 75 -7.34 22.13 -17.28
C ILE A 75 -6.10 21.63 -18.03
N ALA A 76 -6.29 20.65 -18.92
CA ALA A 76 -5.26 20.21 -19.86
C ALA A 76 -5.83 20.15 -21.29
N CYS A 77 -4.95 20.39 -22.27
CA CYS A 77 -5.27 20.24 -23.69
C CYS A 77 -4.42 19.13 -24.31
N LEU A 78 -4.98 18.44 -25.30
CA LEU A 78 -4.23 17.51 -26.13
C LEU A 78 -3.07 18.23 -26.86
N PRO A 79 -1.95 17.55 -27.13
CA PRO A 79 -0.84 18.12 -27.90
C PRO A 79 -1.29 18.65 -29.26
N SER A 80 -0.70 19.76 -29.70
CA SER A 80 -1.10 20.43 -30.93
C SER A 80 -0.94 19.51 -32.15
N GLY A 81 -2.06 19.18 -32.80
CA GLY A 81 -2.11 18.32 -33.98
C GLY A 81 -2.47 16.86 -33.69
N ASP A 82 -2.48 16.45 -32.42
CA ASP A 82 -2.85 15.11 -31.98
C ASP A 82 -4.30 15.10 -31.49
N ILE A 83 -5.20 14.51 -32.27
CA ILE A 83 -6.63 14.36 -31.95
C ILE A 83 -6.95 12.86 -31.96
N GLY A 84 -7.92 12.44 -31.15
CA GLY A 84 -8.43 11.07 -31.14
C GLY A 84 -8.37 10.41 -29.77
N THR A 85 -8.70 9.11 -29.74
CA THR A 85 -8.90 8.39 -28.47
C THR A 85 -7.60 8.18 -27.68
N THR A 86 -6.47 7.96 -28.37
CA THR A 86 -5.19 7.65 -27.73
C THR A 86 -4.57 8.87 -27.06
N PRO A 87 -4.43 10.04 -27.72
CA PRO A 87 -3.95 11.25 -27.06
C PRO A 87 -4.83 11.65 -25.86
N ALA A 88 -6.15 11.52 -25.97
CA ALA A 88 -7.07 11.78 -24.87
C ALA A 88 -6.80 10.89 -23.65
N ALA A 89 -6.63 9.58 -23.85
CA ALA A 89 -6.31 8.66 -22.78
C ALA A 89 -4.95 8.95 -22.12
N THR A 90 -3.93 9.33 -22.90
CA THR A 90 -2.62 9.73 -22.38
C THR A 90 -2.74 10.96 -21.49
N VAL A 91 -3.38 12.03 -21.97
CA VAL A 91 -3.57 13.27 -21.20
C VAL A 91 -4.31 13.00 -19.90
N ALA A 92 -5.37 12.20 -19.94
CA ALA A 92 -6.12 11.84 -18.73
C ALA A 92 -5.30 11.04 -17.71
N ASN A 93 -4.51 10.06 -18.17
CA ASN A 93 -3.65 9.25 -17.29
C ASN A 93 -2.54 10.08 -16.65
N ASP A 94 -1.91 10.96 -17.43
CA ASP A 94 -0.86 11.85 -16.94
C ASP A 94 -1.45 12.87 -15.93
N MET A 95 -2.66 13.38 -16.19
CA MET A 95 -3.41 14.20 -15.22
C MET A 95 -3.66 13.48 -13.89
N LEU A 96 -4.09 12.21 -13.92
CA LEU A 96 -4.25 11.42 -12.69
C LEU A 96 -2.93 11.03 -12.03
N ARG A 97 -1.83 11.01 -12.78
CA ARG A 97 -0.50 10.76 -12.24
C ARG A 97 -0.07 11.89 -11.32
N THR A 98 -0.32 13.13 -11.73
CA THR A 98 0.07 14.31 -10.96
C THR A 98 -1.00 14.73 -9.96
N PHE A 99 -2.28 14.74 -10.33
CA PHE A 99 -3.39 15.22 -9.49
C PHE A 99 -4.19 14.06 -8.90
N LYS A 100 -3.68 13.51 -7.79
CA LYS A 100 -4.24 12.34 -7.09
C LYS A 100 -5.62 12.57 -6.46
N SER A 101 -6.04 13.82 -6.31
CA SER A 101 -7.32 14.17 -5.69
C SER A 101 -8.49 14.32 -6.68
N ILE A 102 -8.29 14.10 -7.97
CA ILE A 102 -9.40 14.18 -8.94
C ILE A 102 -10.49 13.14 -8.61
N ARG A 103 -11.74 13.61 -8.57
CA ARG A 103 -12.94 12.82 -8.26
C ARG A 103 -13.79 12.54 -9.49
N PHE A 104 -13.85 13.48 -10.42
CA PHE A 104 -14.47 13.32 -11.74
C PHE A 104 -13.82 14.30 -12.71
N ALA A 105 -14.09 14.11 -14.01
CA ALA A 105 -13.63 15.02 -15.02
C ALA A 105 -14.72 15.45 -16.01
N LEU A 106 -14.43 16.53 -16.73
CA LEU A 106 -15.22 17.04 -17.83
C LEU A 106 -14.40 16.95 -19.10
N LEU A 107 -14.95 16.35 -20.15
CA LEU A 107 -14.42 16.42 -21.50
C LEU A 107 -15.29 17.43 -22.25
N VAL A 108 -14.77 18.65 -22.42
CA VAL A 108 -15.53 19.78 -22.96
C VAL A 108 -14.89 20.26 -24.25
N GLY A 109 -15.69 20.39 -25.30
CA GLY A 109 -15.19 20.89 -26.57
C GLY A 109 -16.28 20.99 -27.63
N ILE A 110 -15.89 20.99 -28.89
CA ILE A 110 -16.82 21.04 -30.03
C ILE A 110 -17.12 19.63 -30.55
N GLY A 111 -18.25 19.48 -31.22
CA GLY A 111 -18.64 18.27 -31.92
C GLY A 111 -19.57 18.58 -33.09
N GLY A 112 -19.79 17.59 -33.94
CA GLY A 112 -20.73 17.71 -35.05
C GLY A 112 -22.12 17.18 -34.67
N GLY A 113 -23.16 17.94 -34.99
CA GLY A 113 -24.54 17.61 -34.62
C GLY A 113 -25.19 16.61 -35.57
N ALA A 114 -26.07 15.75 -35.03
CA ALA A 114 -26.82 14.75 -35.79
C ALA A 114 -28.34 15.02 -35.71
N PRO A 115 -28.89 15.90 -36.56
CA PRO A 115 -30.31 16.27 -36.52
C PRO A 115 -31.19 15.20 -37.19
N PHE A 116 -31.35 14.02 -36.58
CA PHE A 116 -32.13 12.91 -37.17
C PHE A 116 -33.12 12.20 -36.20
N SER A 117 -33.29 12.65 -34.95
CA SER A 117 -34.08 11.96 -33.92
C SER A 117 -35.40 12.65 -33.51
N GLY A 118 -35.91 13.58 -34.33
CA GLY A 118 -37.02 14.47 -33.95
C GLY A 118 -36.61 15.59 -32.98
N GLN A 119 -35.32 15.69 -32.67
CA GLN A 119 -34.71 16.80 -31.94
C GLN A 119 -34.10 17.81 -32.93
N ASP A 120 -34.48 19.07 -32.80
CA ASP A 120 -33.98 20.17 -33.63
C ASP A 120 -32.61 20.63 -33.09
N ILE A 121 -31.54 19.94 -33.46
CA ILE A 121 -30.15 20.29 -33.09
C ILE A 121 -29.64 21.39 -34.03
N ARG A 122 -29.13 22.48 -33.45
CA ARG A 122 -28.61 23.64 -34.18
C ARG A 122 -27.16 23.96 -33.87
N LEU A 123 -26.50 24.67 -34.78
CA LEU A 123 -25.16 25.18 -34.53
C LEU A 123 -25.18 26.11 -33.31
N GLY A 124 -24.22 25.93 -32.41
CA GLY A 124 -24.16 26.62 -31.13
C GLY A 124 -24.92 25.95 -29.98
N ASP A 125 -25.78 24.95 -30.26
CA ASP A 125 -26.41 24.13 -29.21
C ASP A 125 -25.36 23.30 -28.45
N ILE A 126 -25.77 22.76 -27.30
CA ILE A 126 -24.92 21.93 -26.45
C ILE A 126 -25.52 20.53 -26.38
N VAL A 127 -24.71 19.50 -26.58
CA VAL A 127 -25.06 18.10 -26.36
C VAL A 127 -24.28 17.58 -25.16
N VAL A 128 -24.98 17.03 -24.17
CA VAL A 128 -24.39 16.46 -22.96
C VAL A 128 -24.65 14.95 -22.95
N SER A 129 -23.59 14.17 -22.76
CA SER A 129 -23.69 12.72 -22.67
C SER A 129 -24.60 12.32 -21.51
N LYS A 130 -25.67 11.58 -21.79
CA LYS A 130 -26.59 11.05 -20.77
C LYS A 130 -26.72 9.54 -20.91
N PRO A 131 -26.45 8.76 -19.86
CA PRO A 131 -26.72 7.33 -19.87
C PRO A 131 -28.20 7.01 -20.14
N THR A 132 -28.47 6.13 -21.09
CA THR A 132 -29.82 5.64 -21.39
C THR A 132 -29.80 4.12 -21.39
N GLY A 133 -30.48 3.46 -20.46
CA GLY A 133 -30.72 2.00 -20.43
C GLY A 133 -29.55 1.09 -20.82
N THR A 134 -29.32 0.94 -22.12
CA THR A 134 -28.30 0.12 -22.79
C THR A 134 -27.00 0.83 -23.20
N SER A 135 -26.89 2.17 -23.06
CA SER A 135 -25.73 2.97 -23.51
C SER A 135 -25.29 4.02 -22.48
N GLY A 136 -23.97 4.24 -22.37
CA GLY A 136 -23.37 5.05 -21.31
C GLY A 136 -23.36 6.56 -21.54
N GLY A 137 -24.17 7.02 -22.49
CA GLY A 137 -24.11 8.39 -23.01
C GLY A 137 -23.00 8.62 -24.03
N VAL A 138 -22.03 7.70 -24.17
CA VAL A 138 -21.00 7.70 -25.23
C VAL A 138 -20.95 6.33 -25.91
N ILE A 139 -20.84 6.31 -27.25
CA ILE A 139 -20.81 5.09 -28.06
C ILE A 139 -19.60 5.13 -28.99
N GLN A 140 -18.69 4.15 -28.88
CA GLN A 140 -17.60 4.02 -29.84
C GLN A 140 -18.12 3.42 -31.17
N TYR A 141 -18.26 4.24 -32.22
CA TYR A 141 -19.00 3.82 -33.42
C TYR A 141 -18.14 3.09 -34.47
N ASP A 142 -16.82 3.21 -34.41
CA ASP A 142 -15.86 2.68 -35.38
C ASP A 142 -15.14 1.39 -34.93
N ARG A 143 -15.54 0.81 -33.78
CA ARG A 143 -14.93 -0.40 -33.19
C ARG A 143 -15.95 -1.52 -32.97
N GLY A 144 -15.68 -2.70 -33.54
CA GLY A 144 -16.59 -3.86 -33.50
C GLY A 144 -16.15 -4.99 -34.42
N LYS A 145 -16.80 -6.16 -34.29
CA LYS A 145 -16.51 -7.35 -35.12
C LYS A 145 -17.41 -7.33 -36.36
N LYS A 146 -16.81 -7.31 -37.56
CA LYS A 146 -17.54 -7.56 -38.80
C LYS A 146 -17.86 -9.06 -38.90
N ARG A 147 -19.14 -9.41 -38.97
CA ARG A 147 -19.60 -10.78 -39.27
C ARG A 147 -19.61 -11.02 -40.79
N PRO A 148 -19.55 -12.28 -41.26
CA PRO A 148 -19.51 -12.61 -42.70
C PRO A 148 -20.71 -12.12 -43.52
N ASN A 149 -21.84 -11.81 -42.86
CA ASN A 149 -23.06 -11.25 -43.46
C ASN A 149 -23.03 -9.71 -43.59
N GLY A 150 -21.94 -9.05 -43.23
CA GLY A 150 -21.82 -7.59 -43.27
C GLY A 150 -22.33 -6.86 -42.01
N GLU A 151 -22.90 -7.58 -41.03
CA GLU A 151 -23.36 -6.97 -39.77
C GLU A 151 -22.19 -6.69 -38.81
N PHE A 152 -22.25 -5.54 -38.14
CA PHE A 152 -21.20 -5.07 -37.22
C PHE A 152 -21.65 -5.21 -35.76
N GLU A 153 -20.98 -6.08 -35.01
CA GLU A 153 -21.26 -6.33 -33.59
C GLU A 153 -20.38 -5.45 -32.70
N ARG A 154 -21.03 -4.56 -31.93
CA ARG A 154 -20.38 -3.55 -31.06
C ARG A 154 -20.19 -4.10 -29.64
N THR A 155 -19.05 -3.80 -29.00
CA THR A 155 -18.73 -4.24 -27.62
C THR A 155 -18.33 -3.05 -26.73
N GLY A 156 -19.11 -2.76 -25.67
CA GLY A 156 -18.75 -1.79 -24.62
C GLY A 156 -19.87 -1.57 -23.58
N THR A 157 -19.51 -1.34 -22.31
CA THR A 157 -20.41 -1.11 -21.15
C THR A 157 -19.84 -0.01 -20.21
N LEU A 158 -20.57 0.33 -19.14
CA LEU A 158 -21.03 1.69 -18.76
C LEU A 158 -20.54 2.20 -17.37
N LEU A 159 -20.48 3.53 -17.17
CA LEU A 159 -20.28 4.20 -15.86
C LEU A 159 -21.43 5.19 -15.56
N GLU A 160 -21.92 5.25 -14.31
CA GLU A 160 -23.19 5.88 -13.91
C GLU A 160 -23.10 7.20 -13.09
N LEU A 161 -21.92 7.80 -12.92
CA LEU A 161 -21.67 8.68 -11.76
C LEU A 161 -22.16 10.15 -11.79
N LEU A 162 -22.83 10.63 -12.85
CA LEU A 162 -23.24 12.07 -12.92
C LEU A 162 -24.73 12.29 -13.23
N ARG A 163 -25.61 11.34 -12.88
CA ARG A 163 -27.05 11.42 -13.21
C ARG A 163 -27.81 12.49 -12.40
N GLU A 164 -27.48 12.71 -11.12
CA GLU A 164 -28.24 13.61 -10.24
C GLU A 164 -27.98 15.10 -10.52
N ALA A 165 -26.74 15.50 -10.81
CA ALA A 165 -26.39 16.89 -11.11
C ALA A 165 -26.96 17.34 -12.47
N VAL A 166 -26.88 16.46 -13.48
CA VAL A 166 -27.46 16.69 -14.81
C VAL A 166 -28.98 16.83 -14.77
N GLY A 167 -29.65 16.19 -13.81
CA GLY A 167 -31.11 16.32 -13.62
C GLY A 167 -31.56 17.69 -13.11
N LYS A 168 -30.72 18.42 -12.35
CA LYS A 168 -31.07 19.71 -11.73
C LYS A 168 -30.92 20.92 -12.65
N ILE A 169 -30.16 20.80 -13.74
CA ILE A 169 -29.83 21.88 -14.70
C ILE A 169 -30.91 22.06 -15.78
N GLN A 170 -31.92 21.20 -15.81
CA GLN A 170 -32.93 21.18 -16.88
C GLN A 170 -33.78 22.47 -17.02
N ASP A 171 -33.52 23.54 -16.25
CA ASP A 171 -34.39 24.72 -16.19
C ASP A 171 -33.69 26.11 -16.07
N GLU A 172 -32.41 26.28 -16.46
CA GLU A 172 -31.75 27.61 -16.39
C GLU A 172 -31.03 28.06 -17.68
N THR A 173 -31.06 29.38 -17.91
CA THR A 173 -30.68 30.06 -19.15
C THR A 173 -29.24 30.60 -19.10
N ILE A 174 -28.38 30.09 -20.00
CA ILE A 174 -26.96 30.49 -20.14
C ILE A 174 -26.86 31.90 -20.76
N ARG A 175 -26.04 32.82 -20.19
CA ARG A 175 -25.83 34.19 -20.73
C ARG A 175 -24.37 34.59 -21.03
N LYS A 176 -24.20 35.07 -22.28
CA LYS A 176 -23.32 36.10 -22.89
C LYS A 176 -21.86 36.27 -22.44
N LYS A 177 -20.95 35.82 -23.32
CA LYS A 177 -19.73 36.57 -23.71
C LYS A 177 -19.22 36.34 -25.14
N TYR A 178 -20.01 35.67 -25.99
CA TYR A 178 -19.67 35.41 -27.39
C TYR A 178 -20.88 35.71 -28.29
N SER A 179 -20.63 36.30 -29.45
CA SER A 179 -21.69 36.69 -30.39
C SER A 179 -22.17 35.47 -31.18
N HIS A 180 -23.47 35.20 -31.12
CA HIS A 180 -24.13 34.22 -32.00
C HIS A 180 -23.89 34.63 -33.46
N GLN A 181 -23.63 33.66 -34.35
CA GLN A 181 -23.22 33.95 -35.73
C GLN A 181 -24.39 34.37 -36.64
N GLY A 182 -25.62 34.34 -36.13
CA GLY A 182 -26.85 34.74 -36.82
C GLY A 182 -27.56 33.55 -37.48
N GLU A 183 -28.89 33.60 -37.51
CA GLU A 183 -29.72 32.55 -38.16
C GLU A 183 -29.33 32.23 -39.61
N PRO A 184 -28.91 33.19 -40.45
CA PRO A 184 -28.50 32.89 -41.83
C PRO A 184 -27.26 32.00 -41.96
N ASN A 185 -26.44 31.91 -40.90
CA ASN A 185 -25.21 31.12 -40.88
C ASN A 185 -25.41 29.71 -40.27
N ASP A 186 -26.64 29.37 -39.87
CA ASP A 186 -27.08 28.05 -39.43
C ASP A 186 -27.84 27.33 -40.56
N LEU A 187 -27.06 26.73 -41.48
CA LEU A 187 -27.58 26.07 -42.68
C LEU A 187 -27.40 24.55 -42.54
N LEU A 188 -28.52 23.83 -42.48
CA LEU A 188 -28.57 22.37 -42.57
C LEU A 188 -29.04 22.00 -43.99
N PHE A 189 -28.24 21.21 -44.69
CA PHE A 189 -28.57 20.74 -46.05
C PHE A 189 -29.25 19.37 -46.01
N GLU A 190 -30.03 19.06 -47.05
CA GLU A 190 -30.61 17.74 -47.26
C GLU A 190 -29.52 16.67 -47.27
N ALA A 191 -29.76 15.52 -46.64
CA ALA A 191 -28.72 14.50 -46.41
C ALA A 191 -28.09 13.93 -47.69
N LYS A 192 -28.73 14.10 -48.86
CA LYS A 192 -28.22 13.64 -50.16
C LYS A 192 -27.45 14.73 -50.94
N TYR A 193 -27.35 15.94 -50.39
CA TYR A 193 -26.69 17.05 -51.05
C TYR A 193 -25.18 16.94 -50.88
N GLU A 194 -24.45 16.80 -51.99
CA GLU A 194 -22.99 16.84 -52.00
C GLU A 194 -22.52 18.29 -52.14
N HIS A 195 -21.73 18.73 -51.17
CA HIS A 195 -21.20 20.09 -51.16
C HIS A 195 -20.10 20.28 -52.21
N VAL A 196 -20.08 21.45 -52.86
CA VAL A 196 -19.02 21.83 -53.81
C VAL A 196 -17.71 22.01 -53.05
N GLU A 197 -16.62 21.37 -53.49
CA GLU A 197 -15.29 21.38 -52.84
C GLU A 197 -14.60 22.77 -52.88
N THR A 198 -15.12 23.76 -52.18
CA THR A 198 -14.52 25.09 -52.08
C THR A 198 -14.43 25.57 -50.62
N GLY A 199 -13.49 25.01 -49.86
CA GLY A 199 -13.03 25.61 -48.60
C GLY A 199 -14.04 25.61 -47.44
N SER A 200 -13.78 26.46 -46.43
CA SER A 200 -14.50 26.52 -45.14
C SER A 200 -15.83 27.30 -45.16
N HIS A 201 -16.39 27.57 -46.34
CA HIS A 201 -17.60 28.38 -46.53
C HIS A 201 -18.51 27.77 -47.60
N CYS A 202 -19.83 27.80 -47.37
CA CYS A 202 -20.86 27.30 -48.30
C CYS A 202 -21.33 28.36 -49.32
N ASP A 203 -20.51 29.36 -49.63
CA ASP A 203 -20.92 30.50 -50.48
C ASP A 203 -21.29 30.09 -51.93
N GLY A 204 -20.80 28.93 -52.38
CA GLY A 204 -21.12 28.32 -53.68
C GLY A 204 -22.15 27.18 -53.62
N CYS A 205 -22.71 26.87 -52.46
CA CYS A 205 -23.71 25.79 -52.31
C CYS A 205 -25.14 26.29 -52.64
N ASP A 206 -25.96 25.39 -53.15
CA ASP A 206 -27.35 25.68 -53.51
C ASP A 206 -28.22 25.77 -52.25
N ILE A 207 -28.50 27.00 -51.83
CA ILE A 207 -29.31 27.31 -50.64
C ILE A 207 -30.72 26.71 -50.74
N SER A 208 -31.23 26.41 -51.95
CA SER A 208 -32.54 25.76 -52.10
C SER A 208 -32.57 24.33 -51.56
N GLN A 209 -31.41 23.69 -51.41
CA GLN A 209 -31.24 22.34 -50.83
C GLN A 209 -31.14 22.36 -49.30
N THR A 210 -31.48 23.48 -48.66
CA THR A 210 -31.50 23.60 -47.19
C THR A 210 -32.83 23.10 -46.60
N VAL A 211 -32.74 22.39 -45.48
CA VAL A 211 -33.90 21.89 -44.75
C VAL A 211 -34.65 23.05 -44.12
N GLN A 212 -35.92 23.22 -44.48
CA GLN A 212 -36.78 24.25 -43.91
C GLN A 212 -37.16 23.90 -42.47
N ARG A 213 -36.71 24.74 -41.51
CA ARG A 213 -36.92 24.56 -40.07
C ARG A 213 -37.73 25.74 -39.51
N LYS A 214 -38.52 25.52 -38.45
CA LYS A 214 -39.27 26.59 -37.78
C LYS A 214 -38.31 27.55 -37.09
N ASN A 215 -38.54 28.87 -37.13
CA ASN A 215 -37.69 29.81 -36.39
C ASN A 215 -37.80 29.58 -34.87
N ARG A 216 -36.68 29.67 -34.15
CA ARG A 216 -36.66 29.66 -32.68
C ARG A 216 -37.11 31.03 -32.16
N LYS A 217 -37.52 31.07 -30.88
CA LYS A 217 -37.98 32.32 -30.24
C LYS A 217 -36.82 33.29 -30.01
N ASP A 218 -35.62 32.77 -29.78
CA ASP A 218 -34.38 33.52 -29.60
C ASP A 218 -33.17 32.70 -30.07
N THR A 219 -31.98 33.31 -29.97
CA THR A 219 -30.69 32.71 -30.35
C THR A 219 -29.99 32.05 -29.17
N THR A 220 -30.70 31.71 -28.09
CA THR A 220 -30.11 31.05 -26.93
C THR A 220 -29.81 29.58 -27.29
N PRO A 221 -28.61 29.08 -27.00
CA PRO A 221 -28.28 27.67 -27.16
C PRO A 221 -29.25 26.76 -26.42
N VAL A 222 -29.67 25.67 -27.06
CA VAL A 222 -30.49 24.63 -26.42
C VAL A 222 -29.58 23.49 -25.96
N VAL A 223 -29.83 22.97 -24.77
CA VAL A 223 -29.12 21.81 -24.22
C VAL A 223 -29.89 20.54 -24.55
N HIS A 224 -29.24 19.60 -25.23
CA HIS A 224 -29.76 18.28 -25.57
C HIS A 224 -29.03 17.21 -24.77
N TYR A 225 -29.76 16.21 -24.29
CA TYR A 225 -29.21 15.12 -23.47
C TYR A 225 -29.40 13.78 -24.17
N GLY A 226 -28.32 13.08 -24.47
CA GLY A 226 -28.41 11.79 -25.17
C GLY A 226 -27.06 11.14 -25.46
N ASN A 227 -27.06 10.24 -26.44
CA ASN A 227 -25.86 9.50 -26.83
C ASN A 227 -24.95 10.35 -27.73
N ILE A 228 -23.65 10.35 -27.42
CA ILE A 228 -22.58 10.95 -28.23
C ILE A 228 -21.78 9.81 -28.88
N ALA A 229 -21.63 9.83 -30.20
CA ALA A 229 -20.79 8.89 -30.92
C ALA A 229 -19.33 9.36 -30.92
N SER A 230 -18.42 8.47 -30.56
CA SER A 230 -16.99 8.72 -30.46
C SER A 230 -16.19 7.77 -31.34
N GLY A 231 -15.13 8.22 -31.99
CA GLY A 231 -14.27 7.34 -32.79
C GLY A 231 -12.99 8.02 -33.26
N ASN A 232 -12.04 7.26 -33.82
CA ASN A 232 -10.83 7.82 -34.42
C ASN A 232 -11.07 8.37 -35.83
N GLN A 233 -12.21 8.05 -36.44
CA GLN A 233 -12.63 8.64 -37.72
C GLN A 233 -13.47 9.90 -37.48
N ILE A 234 -13.34 10.88 -38.37
CA ILE A 234 -14.21 12.06 -38.39
C ILE A 234 -15.42 11.74 -39.26
N MET A 235 -16.64 11.84 -38.71
CA MET A 235 -17.87 11.66 -39.46
C MET A 235 -18.06 12.83 -40.45
N ARG A 236 -18.16 12.51 -41.74
CA ARG A 236 -18.41 13.48 -42.83
C ARG A 236 -19.44 13.00 -43.85
N ASP A 237 -20.06 11.86 -43.60
CA ASP A 237 -21.06 11.27 -44.49
C ASP A 237 -22.44 11.40 -43.84
N SER A 238 -23.26 12.29 -44.39
CA SER A 238 -24.62 12.58 -43.91
C SER A 238 -25.52 11.34 -43.91
N ALA A 239 -25.35 10.43 -44.88
CA ALA A 239 -26.12 9.19 -44.95
C ALA A 239 -25.78 8.24 -43.80
N THR A 240 -24.48 7.99 -43.55
CA THR A 240 -24.01 7.18 -42.41
C THR A 240 -24.35 7.84 -41.08
N ARG A 241 -24.21 9.18 -40.97
CA ARG A 241 -24.62 9.97 -39.79
C ARG A 241 -26.08 9.71 -39.43
N ASP A 242 -26.99 9.86 -40.40
CA ASP A 242 -28.43 9.69 -40.20
C ASP A 242 -28.79 8.25 -39.86
N GLN A 243 -28.14 7.28 -40.52
CA GLN A 243 -28.29 5.86 -40.19
C GLN A 243 -27.89 5.57 -38.74
N LEU A 244 -26.70 6.02 -38.31
CA LEU A 244 -26.21 5.79 -36.95
C LEU A 244 -27.05 6.54 -35.91
N SER A 245 -27.50 7.76 -36.21
CA SER A 245 -28.42 8.50 -35.36
C SER A 245 -29.75 7.76 -35.18
N LYS A 246 -30.29 7.15 -36.25
CA LYS A 246 -31.50 6.32 -36.20
C LYS A 246 -31.32 5.07 -35.34
N GLU A 247 -30.24 4.33 -35.57
CA GLU A 247 -29.99 3.03 -34.95
C GLU A 247 -29.63 3.15 -33.47
N LEU A 248 -28.90 4.21 -33.10
CA LEU A 248 -28.26 4.34 -31.79
C LEU A 248 -28.75 5.54 -30.97
N GLY A 249 -29.63 6.38 -31.52
CA GLY A 249 -30.09 7.60 -30.87
C GLY A 249 -28.97 8.62 -30.64
N VAL A 250 -27.97 8.66 -31.52
CA VAL A 250 -26.81 9.56 -31.42
C VAL A 250 -27.23 10.99 -31.80
N LEU A 251 -26.83 11.95 -30.98
CA LEU A 251 -27.12 13.38 -31.16
C LEU A 251 -25.89 14.19 -31.62
N CYS A 252 -24.68 13.68 -31.36
CA CYS A 252 -23.42 14.35 -31.66
C CYS A 252 -22.32 13.33 -32.01
N PHE A 253 -21.40 13.70 -32.89
CA PHE A 253 -20.16 12.97 -33.19
C PHE A 253 -18.94 13.76 -32.71
N GLU A 254 -17.98 13.07 -32.09
CA GLU A 254 -16.69 13.61 -31.63
C GLU A 254 -15.61 12.51 -31.68
N THR A 255 -14.37 12.81 -31.28
CA THR A 255 -13.21 11.92 -31.53
C THR A 255 -12.43 11.47 -30.30
N GLU A 256 -12.70 11.97 -29.10
CA GLU A 256 -11.85 11.74 -27.92
C GLU A 256 -12.48 10.79 -26.91
N ALA A 257 -13.79 10.90 -26.67
CA ALA A 257 -14.43 10.35 -25.47
C ALA A 257 -14.27 8.83 -25.33
N ALA A 258 -14.27 8.06 -26.43
CA ALA A 258 -14.10 6.61 -26.41
C ALA A 258 -12.77 6.17 -25.78
N GLY A 259 -11.72 6.99 -25.84
CA GLY A 259 -10.45 6.72 -25.17
C GLY A 259 -10.52 6.83 -23.64
N LEU A 260 -11.47 7.62 -23.14
CA LEU A 260 -11.66 7.90 -21.72
C LEU A 260 -12.66 6.94 -21.05
N MET A 261 -13.63 6.43 -21.81
CA MET A 261 -14.78 5.66 -21.25
C MET A 261 -14.41 4.42 -20.43
N GLN A 262 -13.25 3.79 -20.66
CA GLN A 262 -12.82 2.61 -19.89
C GLN A 262 -12.04 2.97 -18.62
N ASN A 263 -11.33 4.11 -18.63
CA ASN A 263 -10.26 4.39 -17.67
C ASN A 263 -10.36 5.78 -17.03
N PHE A 264 -11.42 6.55 -17.28
CA PHE A 264 -11.56 7.90 -16.76
C PHE A 264 -13.04 8.30 -16.68
N PRO A 265 -13.64 8.38 -15.47
CA PRO A 265 -15.04 8.78 -15.31
C PRO A 265 -15.18 10.27 -15.65
N CYS A 266 -15.65 10.56 -16.87
CA CYS A 266 -15.84 11.91 -17.35
C CYS A 266 -17.24 12.15 -17.94
N LEU A 267 -17.78 13.36 -17.73
CA LEU A 267 -18.96 13.84 -18.45
C LEU A 267 -18.51 14.50 -19.76
N VAL A 268 -19.15 14.14 -20.86
CA VAL A 268 -18.84 14.72 -22.18
C VAL A 268 -19.84 15.82 -22.49
N ILE A 269 -19.32 17.01 -22.79
CA ILE A 269 -20.10 18.23 -23.10
C ILE A 269 -19.60 18.77 -24.45
N ARG A 270 -20.46 18.75 -25.48
CA ARG A 270 -20.09 19.17 -26.83
C ARG A 270 -20.93 20.33 -27.32
N GLY A 271 -20.27 21.41 -27.72
CA GLY A 271 -20.90 22.50 -28.46
C GLY A 271 -20.95 22.16 -29.94
N ILE A 272 -22.09 22.34 -30.59
CA ILE A 272 -22.28 21.93 -31.98
C ILE A 272 -21.69 22.97 -32.93
N CYS A 273 -20.65 22.59 -33.69
CA CYS A 273 -19.97 23.51 -34.63
C CYS A 273 -20.20 23.19 -36.11
N ASP A 274 -20.65 21.98 -36.43
CA ASP A 274 -21.07 21.56 -37.78
C ASP A 274 -22.14 20.47 -37.68
N TYR A 275 -22.53 19.88 -38.81
CA TYR A 275 -23.56 18.84 -38.88
C TYR A 275 -23.01 17.44 -39.22
N SER A 276 -21.71 17.19 -38.99
CA SER A 276 -21.08 15.90 -39.32
C SER A 276 -21.31 15.43 -40.77
N ASP A 277 -21.44 16.39 -41.69
CA ASP A 277 -21.51 16.18 -43.12
C ASP A 277 -20.18 16.62 -43.77
N SER A 278 -20.14 16.67 -45.10
CA SER A 278 -18.93 17.06 -45.82
C SER A 278 -18.56 18.53 -45.61
N HIS A 279 -19.44 19.36 -45.02
CA HIS A 279 -19.23 20.79 -44.85
C HIS A 279 -18.67 21.14 -43.46
N LYS A 280 -17.57 21.90 -43.45
CA LYS A 280 -16.96 22.41 -42.22
C LYS A 280 -17.38 23.85 -41.96
N ASN A 281 -18.16 24.08 -40.90
CA ASN A 281 -18.55 25.43 -40.50
C ASN A 281 -17.60 26.02 -39.44
N LYS A 282 -16.39 26.39 -39.87
CA LYS A 282 -15.31 26.86 -38.97
C LYS A 282 -15.69 28.12 -38.17
N ILE A 283 -16.61 28.93 -38.69
CA ILE A 283 -17.08 30.17 -38.05
C ILE A 283 -17.74 29.88 -36.68
N TRP A 284 -18.40 28.72 -36.55
CA TRP A 284 -19.12 28.36 -35.32
C TRP A 284 -18.24 27.75 -34.23
N GLN A 285 -17.00 27.33 -34.54
CA GLN A 285 -16.15 26.60 -33.57
C GLN A 285 -15.91 27.41 -32.28
N HIS A 286 -15.62 28.71 -32.40
CA HIS A 286 -15.39 29.58 -31.24
C HIS A 286 -16.66 29.75 -30.40
N TYR A 287 -17.81 29.95 -31.05
CA TYR A 287 -19.09 30.10 -30.36
C TYR A 287 -19.52 28.79 -29.69
N ALA A 288 -19.43 27.67 -30.39
CA ALA A 288 -19.74 26.34 -29.89
C ALA A 288 -18.86 25.93 -28.71
N ALA A 289 -17.54 26.16 -28.78
CA ALA A 289 -16.63 25.90 -27.66
C ALA A 289 -17.02 26.74 -26.43
N ALA A 290 -17.37 28.01 -26.64
CA ALA A 290 -17.79 28.89 -25.57
C ALA A 290 -19.13 28.48 -24.92
N THR A 291 -20.12 28.03 -25.70
CA THR A 291 -21.41 27.59 -25.15
C THR A 291 -21.25 26.30 -24.34
N ALA A 292 -20.41 25.36 -24.81
CA ALA A 292 -20.06 24.17 -24.05
C ALA A 292 -19.33 24.48 -22.73
N ALA A 293 -18.33 25.37 -22.77
CA ALA A 293 -17.58 25.79 -21.59
C ALA A 293 -18.48 26.55 -20.58
N ALA A 294 -19.41 27.38 -21.07
CA ALA A 294 -20.37 28.06 -20.22
C ALA A 294 -21.30 27.09 -19.50
N TYR A 295 -21.82 26.06 -20.21
CA TYR A 295 -22.61 25.00 -19.57
C TYR A 295 -21.82 24.25 -18.50
N ALA A 296 -20.55 23.93 -18.75
CA ALA A 296 -19.69 23.28 -17.77
C ALA A 296 -19.49 24.14 -16.50
N LYS A 297 -19.36 25.46 -16.65
CA LYS A 297 -19.32 26.40 -15.51
C LYS A 297 -20.62 26.40 -14.71
N ASP A 298 -21.76 26.45 -15.39
CA ASP A 298 -23.07 26.43 -14.74
C ASP A 298 -23.30 25.10 -14.02
N LEU A 299 -22.89 23.98 -14.62
CA LEU A 299 -22.90 22.65 -13.97
C LEU A 299 -22.11 22.66 -12.65
N LEU A 300 -20.86 23.15 -12.68
CA LEU A 300 -20.03 23.21 -11.48
C LEU A 300 -20.58 24.17 -10.41
N SER A 301 -21.39 25.16 -10.80
CA SER A 301 -22.05 26.06 -9.84
C SER A 301 -23.13 25.38 -8.99
N ILE A 302 -23.72 24.30 -9.51
CA ILE A 302 -24.79 23.54 -8.85
C ILE A 302 -24.22 22.32 -8.11
N VAL A 303 -23.04 21.84 -8.50
CA VAL A 303 -22.33 20.76 -7.82
C VAL A 303 -21.78 21.27 -6.49
N VAL A 304 -22.23 20.68 -5.39
CA VAL A 304 -21.79 21.05 -4.04
C VAL A 304 -20.45 20.36 -3.71
N PRO A 305 -19.42 21.08 -3.21
CA PRO A 305 -18.11 20.49 -2.88
C PRO A 305 -18.17 19.29 -1.92
N THR A 306 -19.11 19.29 -0.98
CA THR A 306 -19.29 18.18 -0.03
C THR A 306 -19.78 16.89 -0.69
N HIS A 307 -20.46 16.96 -1.85
CA HIS A 307 -20.79 15.78 -2.65
C HIS A 307 -19.56 15.28 -3.39
N VAL A 308 -18.74 16.19 -3.95
CA VAL A 308 -17.47 15.83 -4.62
C VAL A 308 -16.53 15.10 -3.66
N GLN A 309 -16.45 15.53 -2.39
CA GLN A 309 -15.62 14.87 -1.37
C GLN A 309 -16.12 13.48 -0.96
N LYS A 310 -17.42 13.18 -1.13
CA LYS A 310 -17.99 11.85 -0.87
C LYS A 310 -17.75 10.88 -2.02
N GLU A 311 -17.47 11.39 -3.21
CA GLU A 311 -17.14 10.56 -4.36
C GLU A 311 -15.78 9.89 -4.19
N LYS A 312 -15.67 8.67 -4.72
CA LYS A 312 -14.42 7.91 -4.70
C LYS A 312 -13.39 8.61 -5.59
N ILE A 313 -12.13 8.57 -5.17
CA ILE A 313 -11.00 9.04 -5.99
C ILE A 313 -10.95 8.23 -7.27
N VAL A 314 -10.81 8.90 -8.42
CA VAL A 314 -10.80 8.23 -9.73
C VAL A 314 -9.77 7.11 -9.78
N GLU A 315 -8.54 7.35 -9.32
CA GLU A 315 -7.49 6.32 -9.28
C GLU A 315 -7.88 5.09 -8.44
N LEU A 316 -8.64 5.27 -7.36
CA LEU A 316 -9.12 4.17 -6.52
C LEU A 316 -10.28 3.40 -7.17
N VAL A 317 -11.14 4.07 -7.93
CA VAL A 317 -12.20 3.42 -8.73
C VAL A 317 -11.59 2.58 -9.84
N LEU A 318 -10.55 3.11 -10.51
CA LEU A 318 -9.85 2.43 -11.61
C LEU A 318 -9.05 1.20 -11.14
N ARG A 319 -8.58 1.20 -9.89
CA ARG A 319 -7.83 0.07 -9.32
C ARG A 319 -8.70 -1.11 -8.88
N GLY A 320 -10.04 -0.98 -8.83
CA GLY A 320 -10.99 -2.11 -8.83
C GLY A 320 -10.83 -3.24 -7.79
N LEU A 321 -10.02 -3.12 -6.74
CA LEU A 321 -9.68 -4.23 -5.85
C LEU A 321 -10.21 -3.96 -4.43
N ILE A 322 -11.30 -4.63 -4.06
CA ILE A 322 -11.60 -4.91 -2.65
C ILE A 322 -10.79 -6.16 -2.30
N TYR A 323 -9.76 -6.01 -1.49
CA TYR A 323 -8.91 -7.13 -1.09
C TYR A 323 -9.58 -7.89 0.05
N GLN A 324 -9.76 -9.21 -0.11
CA GLN A 324 -10.03 -10.10 1.02
C GLN A 324 -8.70 -10.66 1.50
N LEU A 325 -8.35 -10.34 2.74
CA LEU A 325 -7.09 -10.71 3.36
C LEU A 325 -7.38 -11.64 4.53
N VAL A 326 -6.70 -12.77 4.56
CA VAL A 326 -6.81 -13.77 5.63
C VAL A 326 -5.50 -13.78 6.41
N VAL A 327 -5.58 -13.55 7.71
CA VAL A 327 -4.45 -13.69 8.63
C VAL A 327 -4.73 -14.93 9.46
N ASP A 328 -3.88 -15.93 9.31
CA ASP A 328 -3.95 -17.15 10.10
C ASP A 328 -3.00 -17.04 11.30
N ALA A 329 -3.48 -17.43 12.48
CA ALA A 329 -2.75 -17.48 13.75
C ALA A 329 -2.01 -16.17 14.10
N LEU A 330 -2.74 -15.06 14.20
CA LEU A 330 -2.17 -13.74 14.53
C LEU A 330 -1.40 -13.72 15.86
N ASP A 331 -1.73 -14.59 16.80
CA ASP A 331 -1.00 -14.71 18.07
C ASP A 331 0.42 -15.28 17.90
N GLU A 332 0.71 -15.99 16.80
CA GLU A 332 2.07 -16.46 16.46
C GLU A 332 2.95 -15.32 15.89
N CYS A 333 2.40 -14.12 15.67
CA CYS A 333 3.17 -12.95 15.28
C CYS A 333 3.97 -12.42 16.48
N VAL A 334 5.28 -12.72 16.50
CA VAL A 334 6.19 -12.33 17.59
C VAL A 334 6.74 -10.91 17.38
N THR A 335 7.05 -10.53 16.14
CA THR A 335 7.61 -9.22 15.77
C THR A 335 6.52 -8.30 15.24
N ASP A 336 6.49 -7.03 15.69
CA ASP A 336 5.62 -5.98 15.14
C ASP A 336 4.11 -6.28 15.15
N ARG A 337 3.64 -7.22 15.98
CA ARG A 337 2.20 -7.57 16.10
C ARG A 337 1.32 -6.35 16.36
N GLY A 338 1.80 -5.39 17.16
CA GLY A 338 1.11 -4.12 17.39
C GLY A 338 0.93 -3.29 16.12
N LYS A 339 1.95 -3.22 15.26
CA LYS A 339 1.89 -2.52 13.96
C LYS A 339 0.92 -3.23 13.02
N LEU A 340 0.96 -4.56 12.96
CA LEU A 340 0.04 -5.36 12.15
C LEU A 340 -1.42 -5.20 12.61
N LEU A 341 -1.67 -5.22 13.92
CA LEU A 341 -3.00 -4.92 14.49
C LEU A 341 -3.47 -3.51 14.10
N GLY A 342 -2.58 -2.51 14.23
CA GLY A 342 -2.86 -1.13 13.80
C GLY A 342 -3.18 -1.03 12.30
N PHE A 343 -2.45 -1.76 11.46
CA PHE A 343 -2.69 -1.81 10.02
C PHE A 343 -4.02 -2.49 9.66
N ILE A 344 -4.34 -3.63 10.27
CA ILE A 344 -5.62 -4.33 10.09
C ILE A 344 -6.78 -3.38 10.46
N GLN A 345 -6.67 -2.68 11.59
CA GLN A 345 -7.66 -1.71 12.02
C GLN A 345 -7.79 -0.53 11.05
N ALA A 346 -6.68 0.09 10.65
CA ALA A 346 -6.68 1.25 9.75
C ALA A 346 -7.27 0.91 8.37
N SER A 347 -6.87 -0.24 7.81
CA SER A 347 -7.30 -0.69 6.49
C SER A 347 -8.71 -1.29 6.47
N SER A 348 -9.22 -1.79 7.62
CA SER A 348 -10.59 -2.33 7.74
C SER A 348 -11.69 -1.29 7.51
N LYS A 349 -11.38 0.00 7.61
CA LYS A 349 -12.29 1.12 7.29
C LYS A 349 -12.31 1.49 5.81
N GLY A 350 -11.47 0.88 4.98
CA GLY A 350 -11.28 1.21 3.57
C GLY A 350 -11.55 0.03 2.64
N PHE A 351 -10.55 -0.33 1.84
CA PHE A 351 -10.62 -1.24 0.68
C PHE A 351 -10.30 -2.71 1.00
N ALA A 352 -10.14 -3.08 2.27
CA ALA A 352 -9.76 -4.44 2.69
C ALA A 352 -10.80 -5.07 3.63
N LYS A 353 -11.22 -6.30 3.33
CA LYS A 353 -11.99 -7.17 4.24
C LYS A 353 -11.03 -8.17 4.89
N TRP A 354 -10.98 -8.17 6.21
CA TRP A 354 -10.08 -9.03 6.96
C TRP A 354 -10.82 -10.23 7.57
N ILE A 355 -10.20 -11.41 7.47
CA ILE A 355 -10.53 -12.59 8.27
C ILE A 355 -9.28 -12.90 9.09
N VAL A 356 -9.40 -12.92 10.42
CA VAL A 356 -8.27 -13.11 11.33
C VAL A 356 -8.59 -14.29 12.24
N SER A 357 -7.68 -15.26 12.33
CA SER A 357 -7.69 -16.29 13.37
C SER A 357 -6.62 -15.99 14.42
N SER A 358 -6.91 -16.27 15.69
CA SER A 358 -6.01 -16.05 16.82
C SER A 358 -6.47 -16.85 18.04
N ARG A 359 -5.54 -17.24 18.93
CA ARG A 359 -5.86 -17.62 20.31
C ARG A 359 -6.49 -16.44 21.07
N ASN A 360 -7.23 -16.73 22.14
CA ASN A 360 -7.96 -15.76 22.96
C ASN A 360 -7.01 -14.97 23.89
N PHE A 361 -6.17 -14.14 23.28
CA PHE A 361 -5.24 -13.26 23.97
C PHE A 361 -5.91 -11.90 24.26
N PRO A 362 -5.87 -11.40 25.51
CA PRO A 362 -6.57 -10.16 25.89
C PRO A 362 -6.16 -8.94 25.06
N ASP A 363 -4.89 -8.78 24.73
CA ASP A 363 -4.36 -7.65 23.95
C ASP A 363 -4.87 -7.64 22.50
N ILE A 364 -4.91 -8.80 21.84
CA ILE A 364 -5.45 -8.95 20.47
C ILE A 364 -6.96 -8.68 20.48
N ARG A 365 -7.65 -9.21 21.49
CA ARG A 365 -9.08 -9.04 21.66
C ARG A 365 -9.45 -7.58 21.89
N GLU A 366 -8.82 -6.91 22.84
CA GLU A 366 -9.08 -5.49 23.15
C GLU A 366 -8.80 -4.60 21.93
N ALA A 367 -7.70 -4.85 21.22
CA ALA A 367 -7.37 -4.13 20.00
C ALA A 367 -8.49 -4.25 18.95
N LEU A 368 -9.01 -5.46 18.71
CA LEU A 368 -10.04 -5.68 17.68
C LEU A 368 -11.46 -5.31 18.16
N GLU A 369 -11.73 -5.28 19.47
CA GLU A 369 -13.05 -4.94 20.03
C GLU A 369 -13.30 -3.43 20.18
N MET A 370 -12.29 -2.61 20.48
CA MET A 370 -12.49 -1.23 20.95
C MET A 370 -13.11 -0.23 19.95
N LYS A 371 -13.30 -0.55 18.66
CA LYS A 371 -13.77 0.43 17.64
C LYS A 371 -14.83 -0.05 16.66
N THR A 372 -15.30 -1.28 16.72
CA THR A 372 -16.42 -1.76 15.90
C THR A 372 -17.66 -1.90 16.77
N ALA A 373 -18.62 -0.99 16.62
CA ALA A 373 -19.88 -0.96 17.36
C ALA A 373 -20.85 -2.13 17.05
N GLU A 374 -20.37 -3.21 16.41
CA GLU A 374 -21.15 -4.39 16.07
C GLU A 374 -20.43 -5.63 16.62
N THR A 375 -20.95 -6.17 17.72
CA THR A 375 -20.52 -7.40 18.40
C THR A 375 -20.67 -8.67 17.56
N GLU A 376 -21.23 -8.60 16.34
CA GLU A 376 -21.51 -9.77 15.49
C GLU A 376 -20.30 -10.31 14.69
N ARG A 377 -19.12 -9.65 14.74
CA ARG A 377 -17.96 -10.02 13.90
C ARG A 377 -16.91 -10.89 14.61
N LEU A 378 -16.98 -11.05 15.92
CA LEU A 378 -16.04 -11.89 16.69
C LEU A 378 -16.68 -13.26 16.96
N ILE A 379 -16.11 -14.33 16.40
CA ILE A 379 -16.58 -15.70 16.64
C ILE A 379 -15.68 -16.33 17.70
N SER A 380 -16.17 -16.41 18.94
CA SER A 380 -15.52 -17.22 19.96
C SER A 380 -15.93 -18.68 19.82
N LEU A 381 -14.96 -19.54 19.54
CA LEU A 381 -15.17 -20.98 19.42
C LEU A 381 -15.51 -21.64 20.77
N GLU A 382 -14.99 -21.10 21.88
CA GLU A 382 -15.28 -21.59 23.24
C GLU A 382 -16.77 -21.51 23.59
N GLN A 383 -17.49 -20.54 23.03
CA GLN A 383 -18.92 -20.34 23.25
C GLN A 383 -19.81 -21.19 22.31
N GLN A 384 -19.22 -21.94 21.36
CA GLN A 384 -19.92 -22.78 20.37
C GLN A 384 -19.61 -24.28 20.53
N GLN A 385 -19.43 -24.74 21.76
CA GLN A 385 -18.97 -26.10 22.07
C GLN A 385 -19.83 -27.20 21.44
N ASP A 386 -21.16 -27.05 21.42
CA ASP A 386 -22.09 -28.02 20.80
C ASP A 386 -21.92 -28.12 19.28
N ARG A 387 -21.70 -26.99 18.60
CA ARG A 387 -21.47 -26.95 17.15
C ARG A 387 -20.14 -27.59 16.78
N ILE A 388 -19.09 -27.27 17.54
CA ILE A 388 -17.76 -27.84 17.33
C ILE A 388 -17.82 -29.35 17.53
N SER A 389 -18.49 -29.82 18.58
CA SER A 389 -18.65 -31.26 18.81
C SER A 389 -19.32 -31.97 17.63
N SER A 390 -20.40 -31.39 17.08
CA SER A 390 -21.06 -31.94 15.88
C SER A 390 -20.14 -31.96 14.64
N ILE A 391 -19.30 -30.93 14.45
CA ILE A 391 -18.35 -30.88 13.33
C ILE A 391 -17.22 -31.90 13.51
N VAL A 392 -16.66 -32.00 14.72
CA VAL A 392 -15.63 -33.00 15.07
C VAL A 392 -16.18 -34.41 14.88
N GLN A 393 -17.44 -34.67 15.26
CA GLN A 393 -18.09 -35.96 15.01
C GLN A 393 -18.16 -36.30 13.51
N LYS A 394 -18.57 -35.33 12.67
CA LYS A 394 -18.55 -35.51 11.20
C LYS A 394 -17.14 -35.72 10.66
N TYR A 395 -16.17 -35.01 11.21
CA TYR A 395 -14.76 -35.16 10.84
C TYR A 395 -14.22 -36.54 11.20
N ILE A 396 -14.52 -37.06 12.40
CA ILE A 396 -14.18 -38.42 12.82
C ILE A 396 -14.77 -39.43 11.83
N LYS A 397 -16.08 -39.34 11.56
CA LYS A 397 -16.75 -40.26 10.65
C LYS A 397 -16.08 -40.31 9.28
N LYS A 398 -15.77 -39.14 8.70
CA LYS A 398 -15.07 -39.04 7.41
C LYS A 398 -13.66 -39.66 7.46
N ASN A 399 -12.86 -39.34 8.47
CA ASN A 399 -11.50 -39.89 8.58
C ASN A 399 -11.51 -41.40 8.79
N VAL A 400 -12.48 -41.93 9.55
CA VAL A 400 -12.64 -43.38 9.74
C VAL A 400 -13.09 -44.04 8.44
N GLU A 401 -13.98 -43.42 7.66
CA GLU A 401 -14.35 -43.90 6.32
C GLU A 401 -13.14 -43.97 5.37
N ASP A 402 -12.37 -42.88 5.29
CA ASP A 402 -11.17 -42.81 4.45
C ASP A 402 -10.13 -43.86 4.89
N LEU A 403 -9.96 -44.05 6.20
CA LEU A 403 -9.04 -45.03 6.76
C LEU A 403 -9.51 -46.47 6.52
N ALA A 404 -10.82 -46.73 6.67
CA ALA A 404 -11.43 -48.04 6.41
C ALA A 404 -11.27 -48.44 4.94
N ILE A 405 -11.46 -47.51 4.00
CA ILE A 405 -11.21 -47.75 2.57
C ILE A 405 -9.73 -48.04 2.32
N LYS A 406 -8.83 -47.25 2.92
CA LYS A 406 -7.38 -47.38 2.71
C LYS A 406 -6.81 -48.69 3.29
N LYS A 407 -7.36 -49.18 4.40
CA LYS A 407 -6.83 -50.32 5.15
C LYS A 407 -7.67 -51.60 5.03
N ASP A 408 -8.80 -51.52 4.33
CA ASP A 408 -9.78 -52.61 4.20
C ASP A 408 -10.30 -53.08 5.57
N TYR A 409 -10.84 -52.14 6.36
CA TYR A 409 -11.43 -52.45 7.67
C TYR A 409 -12.79 -53.12 7.52
N ASP A 410 -13.04 -54.14 8.35
CA ASP A 410 -14.38 -54.68 8.52
C ASP A 410 -15.28 -53.74 9.35
N ASP A 411 -16.60 -53.97 9.32
CA ASP A 411 -17.57 -53.12 10.01
C ASP A 411 -17.37 -53.11 11.54
N SER A 412 -16.78 -54.17 12.10
CA SER A 412 -16.48 -54.29 13.54
C SER A 412 -15.32 -53.38 13.95
N THR A 413 -14.18 -53.51 13.27
CA THR A 413 -12.98 -52.69 13.49
C THR A 413 -13.29 -51.22 13.21
N ARG A 414 -14.02 -50.92 12.14
CA ARG A 414 -14.48 -49.56 11.83
C ARG A 414 -15.27 -48.95 13.00
N SER A 415 -16.25 -49.69 13.53
CA SER A 415 -17.11 -49.22 14.64
C SER A 415 -16.32 -49.00 15.93
N LYS A 416 -15.34 -49.88 16.23
CA LYS A 416 -14.46 -49.73 17.40
C LYS A 416 -13.57 -48.49 17.28
N VAL A 417 -12.96 -48.26 16.11
CA VAL A 417 -12.12 -47.07 15.86
C VAL A 417 -12.96 -45.79 15.98
N GLU A 418 -14.16 -45.75 15.39
CA GLU A 418 -15.07 -44.60 15.47
C GLU A 418 -15.49 -44.32 16.93
N SER A 419 -15.86 -45.36 17.68
CA SER A 419 -16.22 -45.23 19.10
C SER A 419 -15.05 -44.73 19.95
N HIS A 420 -13.83 -45.22 19.72
CA HIS A 420 -12.66 -44.79 20.47
C HIS A 420 -12.33 -43.32 20.18
N LEU A 421 -12.36 -42.91 18.91
CA LEU A 421 -12.12 -41.52 18.53
C LEU A 421 -13.17 -40.57 19.12
N HIS A 422 -14.45 -40.94 19.12
CA HIS A 422 -15.50 -40.14 19.73
C HIS A 422 -15.31 -39.95 21.24
N LYS A 423 -14.86 -40.98 21.95
CA LYS A 423 -14.66 -40.94 23.40
C LYS A 423 -13.50 -40.02 23.78
N ASN A 424 -12.42 -40.02 23.01
CA ASN A 424 -11.13 -39.42 23.40
C ASN A 424 -10.78 -38.12 22.68
N ALA A 425 -11.47 -37.76 21.59
CA ALA A 425 -11.13 -36.58 20.80
C ALA A 425 -11.26 -35.26 21.56
N ASN A 426 -12.09 -35.18 22.61
CA ASN A 426 -12.29 -33.98 23.43
C ASN A 426 -12.46 -32.70 22.57
N ASN A 427 -13.27 -32.79 21.51
CA ASN A 427 -13.52 -31.74 20.50
C ASN A 427 -12.26 -31.17 19.79
N THR A 428 -11.15 -31.93 19.75
CA THR A 428 -9.87 -31.51 19.17
C THR A 428 -9.62 -32.20 17.83
N PHE A 429 -9.66 -31.45 16.73
CA PHE A 429 -9.38 -31.97 15.38
C PHE A 429 -7.97 -32.55 15.24
N LEU A 430 -6.98 -31.89 15.86
CA LEU A 430 -5.57 -32.28 15.77
C LEU A 430 -5.31 -33.67 16.36
N TRP A 431 -5.92 -34.00 17.50
CA TRP A 431 -5.78 -35.33 18.11
C TRP A 431 -6.34 -36.42 17.18
N VAL A 432 -7.53 -36.19 16.59
CA VAL A 432 -8.14 -37.14 15.62
C VAL A 432 -7.22 -37.33 14.42
N ALA A 433 -6.71 -36.23 13.84
CA ALA A 433 -5.82 -36.30 12.68
C ALA A 433 -4.53 -37.08 12.97
N LEU A 434 -3.90 -36.82 14.13
CA LEU A 434 -2.67 -37.52 14.53
C LEU A 434 -2.93 -39.01 14.81
N VAL A 435 -4.02 -39.36 15.50
CA VAL A 435 -4.39 -40.77 15.74
C VAL A 435 -4.69 -41.49 14.43
N CYS A 436 -5.48 -40.90 13.53
CA CYS A 436 -5.75 -41.48 12.21
C CYS A 436 -4.47 -41.65 11.38
N LYS A 437 -3.50 -40.73 11.48
CA LYS A 437 -2.18 -40.87 10.85
C LYS A 437 -1.39 -42.04 11.44
N THR A 438 -1.39 -42.20 12.76
CA THR A 438 -0.76 -43.33 13.44
C THR A 438 -1.37 -44.66 12.99
N LEU A 439 -2.71 -44.79 13.03
CA LEU A 439 -3.42 -45.97 12.54
C LEU A 439 -3.17 -46.23 11.04
N GLY A 440 -3.02 -45.16 10.25
CA GLY A 440 -2.66 -45.24 8.84
C GLY A 440 -1.29 -45.85 8.57
N ASN A 441 -0.37 -45.85 9.54
CA ASN A 441 0.98 -46.40 9.40
C ASN A 441 1.12 -47.83 9.94
N ILE A 442 0.12 -48.32 10.68
CA ILE A 442 0.10 -49.64 11.32
C ILE A 442 -0.56 -50.69 10.40
N GLN A 443 -0.25 -51.98 10.56
CA GLN A 443 -0.92 -53.05 9.80
C GLN A 443 -2.34 -53.30 10.33
N ASN A 444 -3.28 -53.68 9.45
CA ASN A 444 -4.71 -53.79 9.80
C ASN A 444 -4.95 -54.71 11.03
N TYR A 445 -4.26 -55.85 11.12
CA TYR A 445 -4.41 -56.79 12.25
C TYR A 445 -3.92 -56.25 13.61
N GLU A 446 -3.13 -55.19 13.65
CA GLU A 446 -2.58 -54.59 14.88
C GLU A 446 -3.46 -53.45 15.39
N VAL A 447 -4.42 -52.97 14.58
CA VAL A 447 -5.25 -51.80 14.89
C VAL A 447 -6.06 -52.04 16.17
N GLU A 448 -6.75 -53.16 16.29
CA GLU A 448 -7.55 -53.47 17.47
C GLU A 448 -6.69 -53.66 18.73
N MET A 449 -5.46 -54.17 18.58
CA MET A 449 -4.54 -54.35 19.70
C MET A 449 -4.03 -53.02 20.26
N ILE A 450 -3.86 -52.02 19.39
CA ILE A 450 -3.27 -50.73 19.75
C ILE A 450 -4.34 -49.71 20.17
N LEU A 451 -5.61 -49.92 19.82
CA LEU A 451 -6.72 -49.03 20.18
C LEU A 451 -6.81 -48.78 21.69
N ASP A 452 -6.62 -49.81 22.52
CA ASP A 452 -6.67 -49.67 23.98
C ASP A 452 -5.42 -48.97 24.55
N ASP A 453 -4.29 -49.02 23.84
CA ASP A 453 -3.04 -48.35 24.20
C ASP A 453 -2.97 -46.90 23.68
N LEU A 454 -3.96 -46.46 22.89
CA LEU A 454 -3.97 -45.11 22.34
C LEU A 454 -4.22 -44.06 23.45
N PRO A 455 -3.44 -42.97 23.46
CA PRO A 455 -3.51 -41.97 24.52
C PRO A 455 -4.80 -41.16 24.48
N GLU A 456 -5.45 -41.01 25.64
CA GLU A 456 -6.77 -40.37 25.82
C GLU A 456 -6.77 -38.83 25.67
N SER A 457 -5.61 -38.20 25.50
CA SER A 457 -5.49 -36.75 25.35
C SER A 457 -4.36 -36.36 24.40
N LEU A 458 -4.38 -35.10 23.93
CA LEU A 458 -3.32 -34.54 23.09
C LEU A 458 -1.96 -34.53 23.82
N THR A 459 -1.95 -34.20 25.11
CA THR A 459 -0.74 -34.27 25.96
C THR A 459 -0.21 -35.70 26.05
N ALA A 460 -1.09 -36.68 26.30
CA ALA A 460 -0.67 -38.09 26.37
C ALA A 460 -0.19 -38.60 25.00
N LEU A 461 -0.74 -38.08 23.90
CA LEU A 461 -0.29 -38.36 22.55
C LEU A 461 1.10 -37.81 22.28
N TYR A 462 1.38 -36.56 22.66
CA TYR A 462 2.73 -36.01 22.55
C TYR A 462 3.74 -36.77 23.42
N LYS A 463 3.37 -37.18 24.64
CA LYS A 463 4.21 -38.05 25.48
C LYS A 463 4.58 -39.35 24.77
N ARG A 464 3.59 -40.03 24.20
CA ARG A 464 3.81 -41.28 23.44
C ARG A 464 4.69 -41.03 22.21
N MET A 465 4.40 -40.01 21.42
CA MET A 465 5.21 -39.66 20.25
C MET A 465 6.66 -39.36 20.62
N LEU A 466 6.87 -38.62 21.72
CA LEU A 466 8.22 -38.31 22.20
C LEU A 466 8.95 -39.57 22.70
N HIS A 467 8.24 -40.48 23.37
CA HIS A 467 8.76 -41.79 23.76
C HIS A 467 9.16 -42.64 22.54
N ASP A 468 8.34 -42.67 21.50
CA ASP A 468 8.63 -43.40 20.25
C ASP A 468 9.87 -42.82 19.54
N VAL A 469 9.98 -41.47 19.48
CA VAL A 469 11.19 -40.79 19.00
C VAL A 469 12.41 -41.15 19.85
N SER A 470 12.22 -41.36 21.16
CA SER A 470 13.30 -41.65 22.12
C SER A 470 13.85 -43.07 22.06
N THR A 471 13.00 -44.05 21.75
CA THR A 471 13.36 -45.48 21.71
C THR A 471 14.08 -45.89 20.42
N THR A 472 13.99 -45.06 19.37
CA THR A 472 14.67 -45.29 18.09
C THR A 472 16.17 -44.98 18.15
N ARG A 473 16.97 -45.57 17.24
CA ARG A 473 18.41 -45.28 17.11
C ARG A 473 18.62 -43.78 16.89
N ASN A 474 19.49 -43.13 17.67
CA ASN A 474 19.69 -41.66 17.75
C ASN A 474 18.54 -40.87 18.42
N GLY A 475 17.68 -41.50 19.22
CA GLY A 475 16.58 -40.83 19.91
C GLY A 475 17.00 -39.70 20.86
N THR A 476 18.17 -39.80 21.49
CA THR A 476 18.76 -38.72 22.29
C THR A 476 19.04 -37.46 21.47
N LEU A 477 19.58 -37.62 20.25
CA LEU A 477 19.85 -36.51 19.34
C LEU A 477 18.56 -35.84 18.88
N ARG A 478 17.54 -36.63 18.52
CA ARG A 478 16.24 -36.10 18.09
C ARG A 478 15.54 -35.32 19.21
N ARG A 479 15.62 -35.80 20.46
CA ARG A 479 15.13 -35.05 21.63
C ARG A 479 15.82 -33.70 21.78
N LYS A 480 17.15 -33.66 21.65
CA LYS A 480 17.91 -32.38 21.69
C LYS A 480 17.47 -31.43 20.59
N VAL A 481 17.31 -31.93 19.36
CA VAL A 481 16.81 -31.14 18.23
C VAL A 481 15.42 -30.58 18.51
N LEU A 482 14.47 -31.40 18.99
CA LEU A 482 13.12 -30.94 19.34
C LEU A 482 13.13 -29.90 20.47
N ALA A 483 13.92 -30.11 21.51
CA ALA A 483 14.05 -29.17 22.63
C ALA A 483 14.61 -27.82 22.17
N ILE A 484 15.66 -27.82 21.34
CA ILE A 484 16.26 -26.59 20.83
C ILE A 484 15.29 -25.87 19.89
N LEU A 485 14.68 -26.58 18.93
CA LEU A 485 13.73 -25.96 18.00
C LEU A 485 12.54 -25.33 18.73
N SER A 486 12.14 -25.87 19.89
CA SER A 486 10.99 -25.37 20.65
C SER A 486 11.18 -23.97 21.22
N VAL A 487 12.42 -23.48 21.39
CA VAL A 487 12.68 -22.15 21.99
C VAL A 487 13.03 -21.08 20.96
N LEU A 488 13.13 -21.44 19.69
CA LEU A 488 13.47 -20.48 18.64
C LEU A 488 12.27 -19.58 18.34
N GLU A 489 12.53 -18.27 18.27
CA GLU A 489 11.49 -17.25 18.00
C GLU A 489 11.10 -17.16 16.52
N ARG A 490 11.85 -17.85 15.64
CA ARG A 490 11.54 -17.94 14.21
C ARG A 490 11.75 -19.35 13.66
N PRO A 491 11.04 -19.70 12.58
CA PRO A 491 11.41 -20.84 11.75
C PRO A 491 12.85 -20.71 11.24
N ILE A 492 13.53 -21.85 11.10
CA ILE A 492 14.90 -21.90 10.61
C ILE A 492 14.98 -22.73 9.33
N ALA A 493 15.95 -22.42 8.47
CA ALA A 493 16.29 -23.27 7.36
C ALA A 493 17.03 -24.54 7.84
N VAL A 494 16.93 -25.65 7.09
CA VAL A 494 17.63 -26.90 7.42
C VAL A 494 19.14 -26.67 7.56
N GLY A 495 19.72 -25.80 6.73
CA GLY A 495 21.13 -25.44 6.77
C GLY A 495 21.55 -24.68 8.04
N GLU A 496 20.60 -24.09 8.76
CA GLU A 496 20.89 -23.38 10.03
C GLU A 496 21.01 -24.35 11.21
N LEU A 497 20.44 -25.55 11.12
CA LEU A 497 20.39 -26.53 12.21
C LEU A 497 21.80 -26.92 12.70
N GLN A 498 22.77 -26.94 11.78
CA GLN A 498 24.18 -27.24 12.07
C GLN A 498 24.89 -26.16 12.90
N PHE A 499 24.30 -24.97 13.06
CA PHE A 499 24.88 -23.88 13.83
C PHE A 499 24.25 -23.75 15.22
N ILE A 500 23.04 -24.29 15.40
CA ILE A 500 22.28 -24.16 16.65
C ILE A 500 22.18 -25.46 17.46
N THR A 501 22.48 -26.61 16.85
CA THR A 501 22.44 -27.93 17.52
C THR A 501 23.70 -28.74 17.28
N GLU A 502 24.21 -29.41 18.31
CA GLU A 502 25.39 -30.29 18.23
C GLU A 502 25.10 -31.58 17.44
N LEU A 503 25.17 -31.48 16.12
CA LEU A 503 25.03 -32.62 15.22
C LEU A 503 26.37 -33.35 15.05
N PRO A 504 26.40 -34.68 15.10
CA PRO A 504 27.58 -35.46 14.74
C PRO A 504 28.08 -35.12 13.33
N SER A 505 29.40 -35.03 13.14
CA SER A 505 30.04 -34.58 11.89
C SER A 505 29.63 -35.37 10.64
N HIS A 506 29.37 -36.67 10.78
CA HIS A 506 28.88 -37.51 9.67
C HIS A 506 27.44 -37.20 9.25
N ILE A 507 26.62 -36.62 10.14
CA ILE A 507 25.25 -36.20 9.88
C ILE A 507 25.25 -34.78 9.31
N SER A 508 25.97 -33.84 9.94
CA SER A 508 26.01 -32.44 9.49
C SER A 508 26.66 -32.27 8.11
N ALA A 509 27.60 -33.15 7.74
CA ALA A 509 28.24 -33.10 6.42
C ALA A 509 27.31 -33.48 5.24
N ASN A 510 26.12 -34.03 5.49
CA ASN A 510 25.22 -34.47 4.44
C ASN A 510 23.79 -34.00 4.70
N MET A 511 23.33 -33.03 3.90
CA MET A 511 21.98 -32.46 4.00
C MET A 511 20.87 -33.51 3.95
N ASN A 512 21.05 -34.61 3.20
CA ASN A 512 20.05 -35.69 3.15
C ASN A 512 19.92 -36.41 4.49
N PHE A 513 21.00 -36.54 5.26
CA PHE A 513 20.95 -37.14 6.60
C PHE A 513 20.33 -36.20 7.62
N VAL A 514 20.54 -34.89 7.49
CA VAL A 514 19.88 -33.87 8.31
C VAL A 514 18.37 -33.86 8.05
N GLU A 515 17.95 -33.89 6.78
CA GLU A 515 16.54 -34.00 6.42
C GLU A 515 15.91 -35.29 6.93
N GLN A 516 16.63 -36.42 6.84
CA GLN A 516 16.13 -37.68 7.37
C GLN A 516 15.99 -37.63 8.90
N LEU A 517 16.96 -37.05 9.61
CA LEU A 517 16.89 -36.83 11.05
C LEU A 517 15.63 -36.04 11.44
N LEU A 518 15.34 -34.95 10.69
CA LEU A 518 14.16 -34.13 10.90
C LEU A 518 12.85 -34.87 10.59
N LYS A 519 12.81 -35.67 9.52
CA LYS A 519 11.66 -36.54 9.20
C LYS A 519 11.43 -37.60 10.28
N ASP A 520 12.51 -38.10 10.87
CA ASP A 520 12.46 -39.10 11.94
C ASP A 520 12.10 -38.50 13.32
N CYS A 521 12.11 -37.16 13.49
CA CYS A 521 11.51 -36.51 14.66
C CYS A 521 9.98 -36.66 14.70
N GLY A 522 9.39 -37.39 13.76
CA GLY A 522 7.99 -37.78 13.75
C GLY A 522 7.06 -36.63 13.38
N SER A 523 5.79 -36.76 13.76
CA SER A 523 4.76 -35.75 13.46
C SER A 523 4.86 -34.50 14.35
N PHE A 524 6.03 -34.18 14.90
CA PHE A 524 6.29 -32.91 15.58
C PHE A 524 6.67 -31.81 14.60
N LEU A 525 7.38 -32.15 13.52
CA LEU A 525 7.96 -31.19 12.59
C LEU A 525 7.37 -31.33 11.18
N ILE A 526 7.30 -30.22 10.47
CA ILE A 526 7.01 -30.11 9.03
C ILE A 526 8.22 -29.49 8.36
N LEU A 527 8.63 -30.09 7.24
CA LEU A 527 9.63 -29.54 6.34
C LEU A 527 8.91 -29.02 5.09
N HIS A 528 8.96 -27.72 4.85
CA HIS A 528 8.40 -27.09 3.66
C HIS A 528 9.39 -26.08 3.10
N ASP A 529 9.73 -26.20 1.81
CA ASP A 529 10.70 -25.35 1.11
C ASP A 529 12.04 -25.16 1.85
N GLY A 530 12.53 -26.23 2.49
CA GLY A 530 13.78 -26.19 3.26
C GLY A 530 13.69 -25.47 4.61
N ILE A 531 12.50 -25.06 5.05
CA ILE A 531 12.24 -24.45 6.36
C ILE A 531 11.63 -25.50 7.30
N VAL A 532 12.18 -25.56 8.51
CA VAL A 532 11.73 -26.45 9.58
C VAL A 532 10.76 -25.68 10.48
N ARG A 533 9.56 -26.25 10.69
CA ARG A 533 8.53 -25.70 11.57
C ARG A 533 7.91 -26.80 12.42
N PHE A 534 7.36 -26.45 13.57
CA PHE A 534 6.48 -27.36 14.28
C PHE A 534 5.15 -27.52 13.54
N VAL A 535 4.54 -28.70 13.65
CA VAL A 535 3.21 -28.98 13.09
C VAL A 535 2.16 -28.04 13.67
N HIS A 536 2.29 -27.70 14.96
CA HIS A 536 1.34 -26.83 15.66
C HIS A 536 1.96 -26.25 16.93
N GLN A 537 1.58 -25.03 17.32
CA GLN A 537 2.07 -24.35 18.51
C GLN A 537 1.85 -25.17 19.80
N SER A 538 0.76 -25.93 19.91
CA SER A 538 0.53 -26.81 21.08
C SER A 538 1.64 -27.83 21.33
N ALA A 539 2.38 -28.22 20.28
CA ALA A 539 3.51 -29.12 20.42
C ALA A 539 4.75 -28.40 20.99
N VAL A 540 4.91 -27.12 20.66
CA VAL A 540 5.92 -26.24 21.27
C VAL A 540 5.58 -26.02 22.74
N ASP A 541 4.32 -25.65 23.04
CA ASP A 541 3.84 -25.42 24.40
C ASP A 541 4.06 -26.67 25.28
N PHE A 542 3.77 -27.86 24.74
CA PHE A 542 4.04 -29.14 25.41
C PHE A 542 5.54 -29.37 25.71
N LEU A 543 6.44 -29.00 24.80
CA LEU A 543 7.88 -29.14 25.00
C LEU A 543 8.48 -28.04 25.88
N GLN A 544 7.78 -26.92 26.07
CA GLN A 544 8.19 -25.82 26.95
C GLN A 544 7.66 -25.97 28.39
N ASP A 545 6.71 -26.88 28.64
CA ASP A 545 6.23 -27.21 29.98
C ASP A 545 7.36 -27.77 30.86
N GLU A 546 7.83 -26.94 31.80
CA GLU A 546 8.99 -27.24 32.65
C GLU A 546 8.74 -28.41 33.60
N ASP A 547 7.50 -28.58 34.10
CA ASP A 547 7.14 -29.66 35.03
C ASP A 547 7.20 -31.03 34.33
N PHE A 548 6.82 -31.07 33.06
CA PHE A 548 6.99 -32.27 32.24
C PHE A 548 8.47 -32.54 31.92
N MET A 549 9.20 -31.50 31.51
CA MET A 549 10.57 -31.64 31.01
C MET A 549 11.61 -31.93 32.10
N GLN A 550 11.32 -31.62 33.36
CA GLN A 550 12.17 -32.02 34.50
C GLN A 550 12.16 -33.54 34.75
N ASN A 551 11.07 -34.22 34.38
CA ASN A 551 10.91 -35.66 34.58
C ASN A 551 11.49 -36.51 33.44
N GLU A 552 11.86 -35.89 32.31
CA GLU A 552 12.39 -36.53 31.11
C GLU A 552 13.89 -36.26 30.93
N GLN A 553 14.67 -37.27 30.54
CA GLN A 553 16.13 -37.16 30.35
C GLN A 553 16.49 -36.42 29.04
N PHE A 554 16.43 -35.09 29.07
CA PHE A 554 16.85 -34.18 28.01
C PHE A 554 18.29 -33.67 28.15
N ASP A 555 19.19 -34.42 28.80
CA ASP A 555 20.63 -34.08 28.92
C ASP A 555 20.89 -32.64 29.44
N GLY A 556 20.08 -32.18 30.40
CA GLY A 556 20.25 -30.84 30.99
C GLY A 556 19.58 -29.70 30.21
N LEU A 557 18.76 -29.99 29.19
CA LEU A 557 17.97 -29.00 28.44
C LEU A 557 16.52 -28.84 28.95
N SER A 558 16.25 -29.18 30.20
CA SER A 558 14.90 -29.20 30.74
C SER A 558 14.30 -27.79 30.85
N ARG A 559 15.07 -26.79 31.28
CA ARG A 559 14.61 -25.40 31.41
C ARG A 559 14.78 -24.64 30.10
N VAL A 560 13.91 -23.67 29.85
CA VAL A 560 14.00 -22.81 28.65
C VAL A 560 15.36 -22.08 28.60
N ALA A 561 15.82 -21.56 29.74
CA ALA A 561 17.11 -20.87 29.85
C ALA A 561 18.32 -21.76 29.46
N ASP A 562 18.30 -23.05 29.80
CA ASP A 562 19.38 -23.99 29.47
C ASP A 562 19.44 -24.26 27.96
N ARG A 563 18.29 -24.23 27.28
CA ARG A 563 18.20 -24.37 25.82
C ARG A 563 18.80 -23.15 25.11
N HIS A 564 18.44 -21.92 25.54
CA HIS A 564 19.07 -20.69 25.02
C HIS A 564 20.59 -20.72 25.23
N ARG A 565 21.06 -21.13 26.42
CA ARG A 565 22.49 -21.31 26.73
C ARG A 565 23.17 -22.29 25.79
N SER A 566 22.54 -23.45 25.53
CA SER A 566 23.09 -24.48 24.66
C SER A 566 23.22 -24.00 23.21
N VAL A 567 22.19 -23.32 22.68
CA VAL A 567 22.23 -22.72 21.34
C VAL A 567 23.40 -21.74 21.24
N PHE A 568 23.52 -20.82 22.21
CA PHE A 568 24.61 -19.85 22.24
C PHE A 568 25.98 -20.53 22.24
N GLN A 569 26.21 -21.46 23.18
CA GLN A 569 27.51 -22.12 23.35
C GLN A 569 27.92 -22.88 22.09
N TYR A 570 26.95 -23.56 21.46
CA TYR A 570 27.22 -24.33 20.26
C TYR A 570 27.50 -23.42 19.06
N ALA A 571 26.65 -22.42 18.81
CA ALA A 571 26.84 -21.41 17.76
C ALA A 571 28.22 -20.75 17.86
N PHE A 572 28.59 -20.31 19.07
CA PHE A 572 29.91 -19.75 19.35
C PHE A 572 31.04 -20.75 19.03
N SER A 573 30.89 -22.02 19.44
CA SER A 573 31.91 -23.04 19.20
C SER A 573 32.12 -23.37 17.72
N VAL A 574 31.03 -23.42 16.93
CA VAL A 574 31.09 -23.70 15.49
C VAL A 574 31.80 -22.55 14.79
N LEU A 575 31.41 -21.32 15.09
CA LEU A 575 32.01 -20.13 14.49
C LEU A 575 33.49 -19.95 14.84
N TYR A 576 33.86 -20.23 16.10
CA TYR A 576 35.25 -20.20 16.53
C TYR A 576 36.09 -21.27 15.81
N LYS A 577 35.55 -22.48 15.61
CA LYS A 577 36.25 -23.59 14.95
C LYS A 577 36.27 -23.52 13.43
N CYS A 578 35.24 -22.96 12.80
CA CYS A 578 35.10 -22.86 11.35
C CYS A 578 35.82 -21.65 10.75
N GLU A 579 36.57 -20.89 11.55
CA GLU A 579 37.18 -19.61 11.17
C GLU A 579 36.17 -18.64 10.53
N THR A 580 34.87 -18.82 10.74
CA THR A 580 33.82 -18.00 10.11
C THR A 580 33.81 -16.61 10.73
N LEU A 581 34.05 -16.52 12.03
CA LEU A 581 34.34 -15.27 12.71
C LEU A 581 35.77 -14.84 12.39
N LYS A 582 35.92 -14.03 11.34
CA LYS A 582 37.14 -13.29 11.04
C LYS A 582 36.95 -11.82 11.40
N ARG A 583 38.05 -11.11 11.62
CA ARG A 583 38.02 -9.65 11.83
C ARG A 583 37.39 -8.91 10.66
N ASN A 584 37.66 -9.40 9.45
CA ASN A 584 37.14 -8.87 8.20
C ASN A 584 36.29 -9.95 7.52
N ILE A 585 35.07 -10.15 8.03
CA ILE A 585 34.13 -11.18 7.55
C ILE A 585 33.85 -11.01 6.04
N TYR A 586 33.82 -9.77 5.57
CA TYR A 586 33.52 -9.41 4.19
C TYR A 586 34.76 -9.25 3.28
N GLY A 587 35.97 -9.52 3.79
CA GLY A 587 37.19 -9.49 2.97
C GLY A 587 37.52 -8.11 2.36
N LEU A 588 37.10 -7.02 3.01
CA LEU A 588 37.34 -5.64 2.57
C LEU A 588 38.84 -5.35 2.37
N GLU A 589 39.20 -4.76 1.24
CA GLU A 589 40.60 -4.71 0.78
C GLU A 589 41.44 -3.60 1.43
N ALA A 590 40.84 -2.45 1.78
CA ALA A 590 41.58 -1.30 2.28
C ALA A 590 40.78 -0.47 3.31
N PRO A 591 41.48 0.17 4.29
CA PRO A 591 40.88 1.19 5.13
C PRO A 591 40.27 2.30 4.26
N GLY A 592 39.02 2.68 4.54
CA GLY A 592 38.27 3.68 3.78
C GLY A 592 37.25 3.12 2.79
N SER A 593 37.14 1.79 2.68
CA SER A 593 36.02 1.13 1.97
C SER A 593 34.69 1.53 2.62
N GLN A 594 33.72 1.99 1.82
CA GLN A 594 32.42 2.41 2.33
C GLN A 594 31.52 1.19 2.56
N VAL A 595 30.58 1.29 3.50
CA VAL A 595 29.59 0.23 3.74
C VAL A 595 28.76 -0.09 2.48
N GLU A 596 28.55 0.92 1.63
CA GLU A 596 27.82 0.81 0.36
C GLU A 596 28.56 -0.07 -0.67
N ASP A 597 29.88 -0.21 -0.55
CA ASP A 597 30.70 -1.04 -1.43
C ASP A 597 30.68 -2.52 -1.03
N ILE A 598 30.05 -2.86 0.11
CA ILE A 598 30.01 -4.20 0.67
C ILE A 598 28.82 -4.96 0.09
N ARG A 599 29.10 -6.04 -0.66
CA ARG A 599 28.06 -6.99 -1.07
C ARG A 599 27.91 -8.07 0.00
N PRO A 600 26.79 -8.13 0.73
CA PRO A 600 26.55 -9.24 1.63
C PRO A 600 26.50 -10.56 0.84
N PRO A 601 27.06 -11.66 1.37
CA PRO A 601 26.97 -12.97 0.74
C PRO A 601 25.51 -13.42 0.64
N GLU A 602 25.20 -14.31 -0.31
CA GLU A 602 23.82 -14.81 -0.56
C GLU A 602 23.16 -15.42 0.69
N SER A 603 23.97 -15.96 1.61
CA SER A 603 23.54 -16.33 2.96
C SER A 603 24.38 -15.55 3.97
N ASP A 604 23.74 -14.70 4.78
CA ASP A 604 24.43 -14.00 5.86
C ASP A 604 25.03 -15.02 6.85
N PRO A 605 26.37 -15.08 6.98
CA PRO A 605 27.04 -16.04 7.85
C PRO A 605 26.76 -15.80 9.33
N LEU A 606 26.12 -14.69 9.69
CA LEU A 606 25.78 -14.31 11.06
C LEU A 606 24.26 -14.28 11.32
N ALA A 607 23.40 -14.61 10.35
CA ALA A 607 21.94 -14.54 10.50
C ALA A 607 21.38 -15.40 11.65
N PHE A 608 22.11 -16.44 12.07
CA PHE A 608 21.74 -17.29 13.21
C PHE A 608 22.26 -16.74 14.55
N LEU A 609 23.21 -15.81 14.54
CA LEU A 609 23.79 -15.21 15.75
C LEU A 609 22.91 -14.14 16.37
N GLU A 610 22.09 -13.46 15.58
CA GLU A 610 21.18 -12.41 16.08
C GLU A 610 20.36 -12.93 17.27
N TYR A 611 19.79 -14.13 17.13
CA TYR A 611 19.09 -14.83 18.21
C TYR A 611 19.98 -15.08 19.44
N SER A 612 21.20 -15.55 19.21
CA SER A 612 22.15 -15.88 20.29
C SER A 612 22.60 -14.63 21.06
N CYS A 613 22.68 -13.49 20.38
CA CYS A 613 23.05 -12.19 20.96
C CYS A 613 21.94 -11.58 21.81
N VAL A 614 20.67 -11.75 21.44
CA VAL A 614 19.51 -11.25 22.22
C VAL A 614 19.42 -11.95 23.58
N HIS A 615 19.66 -13.27 23.61
CA HIS A 615 19.54 -14.09 24.82
C HIS A 615 20.84 -14.23 25.62
N TRP A 616 21.90 -13.51 25.21
CA TRP A 616 23.20 -13.42 25.88
C TRP A 616 23.17 -12.82 27.30
N PRO A 617 22.40 -11.75 27.60
CA PRO A 617 22.47 -11.07 28.90
C PRO A 617 22.05 -11.94 30.10
N GLY A 618 21.21 -12.97 29.88
CA GLY A 618 20.78 -13.89 30.93
C GLY A 618 21.82 -14.95 31.32
N LEU A 619 23.00 -14.96 30.70
CA LEU A 619 24.01 -16.02 30.85
C LEU A 619 25.15 -15.70 31.81
N SER A 620 25.24 -14.50 32.38
CA SER A 620 26.37 -14.08 33.20
C SER A 620 25.95 -13.33 34.47
N GLU A 621 25.63 -14.09 35.53
CA GLU A 621 25.61 -13.53 36.90
C GLU A 621 27.01 -13.55 37.55
N ASP A 622 28.00 -14.23 36.96
CA ASP A 622 29.26 -14.55 37.66
C ASP A 622 30.56 -14.01 37.04
N ALA A 623 30.52 -13.01 36.15
CA ALA A 623 31.77 -12.46 35.60
C ALA A 623 31.76 -10.93 35.54
N LYS A 624 32.10 -10.27 36.65
CA LYS A 624 32.36 -8.82 36.70
C LYS A 624 33.26 -8.35 35.54
N ALA A 625 34.30 -9.12 35.21
CA ALA A 625 35.20 -8.80 34.09
C ALA A 625 34.50 -8.83 32.72
N LEU A 626 33.53 -9.72 32.52
CA LEU A 626 32.73 -9.78 31.29
C LEU A 626 31.73 -8.63 31.23
N ALA A 627 31.07 -8.32 32.35
CA ALA A 627 30.17 -7.17 32.45
C ALA A 627 30.93 -5.85 32.19
N ASP A 628 32.11 -5.68 32.78
CA ASP A 628 33.00 -4.54 32.55
C ASP A 628 33.43 -4.46 31.07
N PHE A 629 33.80 -5.58 30.45
CA PHE A 629 34.14 -5.65 29.03
C PHE A 629 32.95 -5.30 28.13
N ILE A 630 31.76 -5.85 28.39
CA ILE A 630 30.55 -5.55 27.61
C ILE A 630 30.17 -4.08 27.77
N GLY A 631 30.28 -3.53 28.98
CA GLY A 631 30.06 -2.11 29.24
C GLY A 631 31.02 -1.22 28.45
N ASP A 632 32.32 -1.55 28.45
CA ASP A 632 33.33 -0.83 27.68
C ASP A 632 33.16 -1.01 26.16
N ALA A 633 32.77 -2.21 25.71
CA ALA A 633 32.44 -2.51 24.32
C ALA A 633 31.23 -1.73 23.83
N ASN A 634 30.18 -1.63 24.64
CA ASN A 634 29.01 -0.82 24.32
C ASN A 634 29.40 0.67 24.22
N ARG A 635 30.23 1.17 25.15
CA ARG A 635 30.77 2.54 25.06
C ARG A 635 31.60 2.76 23.79
N PHE A 636 32.47 1.82 23.47
CA PHE A 636 33.30 1.87 22.27
C PHE A 636 32.47 1.91 20.99
N VAL A 637 31.43 1.09 20.90
CA VAL A 637 30.53 1.02 19.76
C VAL A 637 29.74 2.32 19.61
N LEU A 638 29.06 2.78 20.67
CA LEU A 638 28.25 4.00 20.63
C LEU A 638 29.09 5.25 20.32
N TYR A 639 30.28 5.36 20.90
CA TYR A 639 31.17 6.50 20.68
C TYR A 639 31.69 6.58 19.24
N ASN A 640 31.96 5.43 18.61
CA ASN A 640 32.56 5.35 17.27
C ASN A 640 31.56 5.00 16.16
N ARG A 641 30.26 5.03 16.47
CA ARG A 641 29.20 4.50 15.61
C ARG A 641 29.25 5.01 14.17
N GLU A 642 29.35 6.33 13.99
CA GLU A 642 29.38 6.94 12.66
C GLU A 642 30.53 6.40 11.79
N VAL A 643 31.69 6.13 12.40
CA VAL A 643 32.85 5.58 11.70
C VAL A 643 32.59 4.13 11.30
N MET A 644 31.98 3.33 12.18
CA MET A 644 31.64 1.93 11.86
C MET A 644 30.57 1.81 10.78
N GLU A 645 29.56 2.68 10.81
CA GLU A 645 28.48 2.67 9.82
C GLU A 645 28.96 3.13 8.43
N LYS A 646 29.91 4.07 8.35
CA LYS A 646 30.42 4.55 7.06
C LYS A 646 31.61 3.73 6.55
N TYR A 647 32.54 3.37 7.44
CA TYR A 647 33.84 2.79 7.12
C TYR A 647 34.20 1.68 8.12
N PRO A 648 33.61 0.48 8.02
CA PRO A 648 33.75 -0.55 9.07
C PRO A 648 35.19 -0.99 9.36
N LEU A 649 36.11 -0.96 8.37
CA LEU A 649 37.53 -1.25 8.60
C LEU A 649 38.26 -0.17 9.43
N GLN A 650 37.70 1.04 9.53
CA GLN A 650 38.32 2.14 10.29
C GLN A 650 38.21 1.89 11.79
N LEU A 651 37.46 0.86 12.20
CA LEU A 651 37.44 0.36 13.56
C LEU A 651 38.85 0.12 14.10
N TYR A 652 39.71 -0.53 13.32
CA TYR A 652 41.06 -0.92 13.72
C TYR A 652 42.07 0.23 13.61
N ALA A 653 41.95 1.05 12.56
CA ALA A 653 42.91 2.12 12.27
C ALA A 653 42.63 3.44 13.00
N SER A 654 41.36 3.75 13.29
CA SER A 654 40.93 5.04 13.86
C SER A 654 40.22 4.84 15.19
N SER A 655 39.12 4.10 15.22
CA SER A 655 38.27 4.00 16.42
C SER A 655 39.02 3.40 17.62
N LEU A 656 39.77 2.32 17.40
CA LEU A 656 40.58 1.68 18.44
C LEU A 656 41.77 2.55 18.88
N VAL A 657 42.36 3.26 17.92
CA VAL A 657 43.50 4.18 18.12
C VAL A 657 43.10 5.36 19.00
N PHE A 658 41.97 5.99 18.71
CA PHE A 658 41.46 7.18 19.40
C PHE A 658 40.60 6.88 20.63
N SER A 659 40.39 5.59 20.94
CA SER A 659 39.76 5.21 22.21
C SER A 659 40.62 5.60 23.43
N PRO A 660 40.02 5.85 24.60
CA PRO A 660 40.74 6.21 25.82
C PRO A 660 41.79 5.17 26.21
N GLN A 661 42.83 5.61 26.91
CA GLN A 661 43.94 4.73 27.30
C GLN A 661 43.48 3.56 28.18
N ASP A 662 42.46 3.78 29.01
CA ASP A 662 41.93 2.80 29.94
C ASP A 662 40.80 1.93 29.38
N SER A 663 40.37 2.14 28.14
CA SER A 663 39.38 1.27 27.49
C SER A 663 39.87 -0.19 27.50
N ILE A 664 39.01 -1.08 27.99
CA ILE A 664 39.24 -2.52 28.04
C ILE A 664 39.34 -3.08 26.61
N VAL A 665 38.45 -2.65 25.71
CA VAL A 665 38.47 -2.98 24.28
C VAL A 665 39.81 -2.57 23.66
N LYS A 666 40.26 -1.33 23.88
CA LYS A 666 41.57 -0.87 23.39
C LYS A 666 42.72 -1.72 23.88
N LYS A 667 42.74 -2.04 25.18
CA LYS A 667 43.79 -2.88 25.78
C LYS A 667 43.78 -4.29 25.19
N TYR A 668 42.60 -4.87 24.96
CA TYR A 668 42.45 -6.23 24.44
C TYR A 668 42.85 -6.33 22.96
N PHE A 669 42.41 -5.38 22.14
CA PHE A 669 42.65 -5.38 20.69
C PHE A 669 43.86 -4.54 20.27
N ARG A 670 44.73 -4.11 21.20
CA ARG A 670 45.87 -3.23 20.91
C ARG A 670 46.76 -3.69 19.74
N HIS A 671 46.90 -4.99 19.55
CA HIS A 671 47.66 -5.61 18.48
C HIS A 671 47.03 -5.42 17.09
N ASP A 672 45.80 -4.93 17.02
CA ASP A 672 45.05 -4.66 15.79
C ASP A 672 45.22 -3.22 15.33
N ILE A 673 45.82 -2.38 16.17
CA ILE A 673 46.23 -1.03 15.81
C ILE A 673 47.36 -1.15 14.77
N PRO A 674 47.25 -0.48 13.61
CA PRO A 674 48.28 -0.56 12.58
C PRO A 674 49.67 -0.18 13.10
N ASP A 675 50.68 -1.00 12.79
CA ASP A 675 52.05 -0.86 13.29
C ASP A 675 52.74 0.46 12.89
N TRP A 676 52.26 1.12 11.83
CA TRP A 676 52.77 2.42 11.39
C TRP A 676 52.37 3.57 12.33
N ILE A 677 51.46 3.34 13.29
CA ILE A 677 51.06 4.30 14.31
C ILE A 677 51.95 4.13 15.55
N VAL A 678 53.07 4.84 15.56
CA VAL A 678 54.16 4.64 16.55
C VAL A 678 53.92 5.37 17.88
N ARG A 679 53.16 6.48 17.89
CA ARG A 679 52.91 7.27 19.11
C ARG A 679 51.64 8.11 19.02
N LEU A 680 50.81 8.06 20.06
CA LEU A 680 49.64 8.92 20.23
C LEU A 680 49.80 9.71 21.52
N LEU A 681 49.80 11.04 21.41
CA LEU A 681 49.90 11.96 22.55
C LEU A 681 48.57 12.69 22.71
N GLY A 682 48.13 12.89 23.96
CA GLY A 682 46.93 13.67 24.27
C GLY A 682 45.60 12.89 24.27
N LEU A 683 45.63 11.55 24.37
CA LEU A 683 44.41 10.76 24.56
C LEU A 683 43.98 10.76 26.02
N ASP A 684 42.67 10.93 26.25
CA ASP A 684 42.05 10.83 27.56
C ASP A 684 42.33 9.46 28.22
N SER A 685 42.41 9.46 29.55
CA SER A 685 42.57 8.22 30.32
C SER A 685 41.31 7.36 30.26
N ALA A 686 40.14 7.96 30.50
CA ALA A 686 38.86 7.27 30.50
C ALA A 686 37.91 7.82 29.43
N TRP A 687 36.82 7.10 29.16
CA TRP A 687 35.72 7.61 28.33
C TRP A 687 35.22 8.94 28.90
N ASN A 688 35.05 9.92 28.02
CA ASN A 688 34.42 11.16 28.41
C ASN A 688 32.92 10.92 28.71
N PRO A 689 32.23 11.87 29.37
CA PRO A 689 30.82 11.72 29.67
C PRO A 689 29.91 11.59 28.44
N CYS A 690 30.38 11.98 27.24
CA CYS A 690 29.62 11.84 26.01
C CYS A 690 29.46 10.35 25.66
N LEU A 691 28.22 9.87 25.58
CA LEU A 691 27.93 8.48 25.21
C LEU A 691 28.07 8.26 23.69
N GLN A 692 27.51 9.20 22.93
CA GLN A 692 27.41 9.15 21.48
C GLN A 692 27.16 10.56 20.93
N THR A 693 27.54 10.79 19.68
CA THR A 693 27.23 12.03 18.95
C THR A 693 26.29 11.68 17.79
N LEU A 694 25.14 12.33 17.74
CA LEU A 694 24.13 12.10 16.71
C LEU A 694 24.25 13.18 15.63
N PRO A 695 24.57 12.83 14.37
CA PRO A 695 24.78 13.81 13.32
C PRO A 695 23.45 14.41 12.85
N ASN A 696 23.08 15.55 13.41
CA ASN A 696 21.85 16.23 13.01
C ASN A 696 21.98 16.97 11.66
N GLY A 697 23.21 17.30 11.23
CA GLY A 697 23.53 17.96 9.96
C GLY A 697 23.46 19.49 10.00
N TYR A 698 22.60 20.05 10.86
CA TYR A 698 22.41 21.49 11.05
C TYR A 698 22.37 21.85 12.53
N ARG A 699 22.37 23.16 12.83
CA ARG A 699 22.27 23.67 14.19
C ARG A 699 20.99 23.14 14.85
N VAL A 700 21.15 22.49 16.00
CA VAL A 700 20.04 22.00 16.82
C VAL A 700 19.51 23.16 17.65
N GLU A 701 18.21 23.42 17.58
CA GLU A 701 17.58 24.53 18.31
C GLU A 701 16.88 24.05 19.60
N GLU A 702 16.29 22.86 19.60
CA GLU A 702 15.62 22.28 20.77
C GLU A 702 15.79 20.76 20.82
N LEU A 703 15.73 20.19 22.04
CA LEU A 703 15.86 18.76 22.34
C LEU A 703 14.82 18.35 23.40
N SER A 704 14.24 17.16 23.24
CA SER A 704 13.31 16.59 24.23
C SER A 704 13.49 15.08 24.33
N PHE A 705 13.58 14.56 25.56
CA PHE A 705 13.56 13.12 25.83
C PHE A 705 12.15 12.66 26.18
N SER A 706 11.79 11.45 25.78
CA SER A 706 10.59 10.79 26.28
C SER A 706 10.75 10.39 27.75
N SER A 707 9.65 10.36 28.49
CA SER A 707 9.67 10.01 29.92
C SER A 707 10.08 8.56 30.21
N ASP A 708 9.92 7.68 29.23
CA ASP A 708 10.39 6.29 29.28
C ASP A 708 11.88 6.15 28.88
N GLY A 709 12.53 7.23 28.44
CA GLY A 709 13.92 7.25 28.02
C GLY A 709 14.20 6.50 26.71
N LYS A 710 13.17 6.08 25.97
CA LYS A 710 13.32 5.34 24.71
C LYS A 710 13.59 6.22 23.50
N TRP A 711 13.11 7.47 23.53
CA TRP A 711 13.14 8.37 22.38
C TRP A 711 13.80 9.70 22.72
N LEU A 712 14.54 10.24 21.75
CA LEU A 712 15.04 11.60 21.74
C LEU A 712 14.49 12.30 20.50
N ALA A 713 13.93 13.49 20.65
CA ALA A 713 13.57 14.34 19.53
C ALA A 713 14.50 15.57 19.49
N SER A 714 14.88 15.97 18.27
CA SER A 714 15.72 17.14 18.01
C SER A 714 15.14 17.97 16.89
N SER A 715 15.12 19.30 17.03
CA SER A 715 14.75 20.20 15.93
C SER A 715 15.98 20.89 15.34
N SER A 716 15.92 21.16 14.04
CA SER A 716 16.88 22.04 13.35
C SER A 716 16.20 22.81 12.24
N THR A 717 16.62 24.06 12.03
CA THR A 717 16.14 24.89 10.93
C THR A 717 17.05 24.72 9.71
N ILE A 718 16.45 24.38 8.57
CA ILE A 718 17.10 24.22 7.26
C ILE A 718 16.34 25.12 6.28
N ASP A 719 17.02 26.07 5.63
CA ASP A 719 16.42 26.94 4.60
C ASP A 719 15.08 27.61 5.00
N HIS A 720 14.95 28.00 6.28
CA HIS A 720 13.75 28.58 6.92
C HIS A 720 12.59 27.60 7.23
N GLU A 721 12.81 26.30 7.07
CA GLU A 721 11.90 25.24 7.50
C GLU A 721 12.46 24.53 8.74
N ASP A 722 11.61 24.29 9.74
CA ASP A 722 12.02 23.52 10.91
C ASP A 722 11.77 22.04 10.67
N VAL A 723 12.81 21.24 10.89
CA VAL A 723 12.81 19.78 10.75
C VAL A 723 12.93 19.17 12.14
N VAL A 724 12.03 18.25 12.48
CA VAL A 724 12.10 17.48 13.73
C VAL A 724 12.53 16.05 13.40
N LYS A 725 13.62 15.60 14.02
CA LYS A 725 14.12 14.22 13.92
C LYS A 725 13.85 13.49 15.23
N VAL A 726 13.44 12.23 15.12
CA VAL A 726 13.22 11.32 16.24
C VAL A 726 14.24 10.20 16.19
N TRP A 727 14.91 9.98 17.32
CA TRP A 727 16.00 9.04 17.48
C TRP A 727 15.64 8.01 18.56
N ALA A 728 16.07 6.76 18.38
CA ALA A 728 16.12 5.79 19.46
C ALA A 728 17.21 6.23 20.45
N ALA A 729 16.87 6.48 21.70
CA ALA A 729 17.77 7.11 22.66
C ALA A 729 18.94 6.20 23.10
N ASP A 730 18.71 4.89 23.11
CA ASP A 730 19.65 3.86 23.55
C ASP A 730 20.74 3.57 22.49
N THR A 731 20.32 3.42 21.24
CA THR A 731 21.17 3.08 20.10
C THR A 731 21.63 4.31 19.32
N GLY A 732 20.90 5.41 19.44
CA GLY A 732 21.07 6.64 18.67
C GLY A 732 20.56 6.54 17.24
N ILE A 733 19.83 5.47 16.85
CA ILE A 733 19.40 5.27 15.47
C ILE A 733 18.40 6.36 15.09
N LEU A 734 18.57 6.99 13.92
CA LEU A 734 17.57 7.90 13.38
C LEU A 734 16.35 7.06 12.97
N MET A 735 15.25 7.26 13.67
CA MET A 735 14.02 6.50 13.42
C MET A 735 13.19 7.20 12.35
N HIS A 736 12.97 8.51 12.54
CA HIS A 736 12.12 9.30 11.66
C HIS A 736 12.65 10.71 11.50
N THR A 737 12.48 11.25 10.29
CA THR A 737 12.50 12.69 10.03
C THR A 737 11.05 13.08 9.79
N LEU A 738 10.47 13.90 10.68
CA LEU A 738 9.07 14.27 10.59
C LEU A 738 8.92 15.37 9.53
N GLU A 739 8.46 14.97 8.34
CA GLU A 739 8.19 15.84 7.20
C GLU A 739 6.82 16.52 7.38
N GLY A 740 6.74 17.48 8.30
CA GLY A 740 5.50 18.18 8.63
C GLY A 740 5.34 19.57 8.03
N ASN A 741 6.36 20.15 7.38
CA ASN A 741 6.47 21.59 7.13
C ASN A 741 6.04 22.38 8.38
N PHE A 742 6.94 22.51 9.36
CA PHE A 742 6.69 23.29 10.57
C PHE A 742 7.22 24.72 10.38
N PRO A 743 6.52 25.66 9.70
CA PRO A 743 7.01 27.01 9.57
C PRO A 743 7.02 27.66 10.95
N TYR A 744 8.22 27.93 11.47
CA TYR A 744 8.45 28.53 12.78
C TYR A 744 7.93 27.64 13.93
N LEU A 745 8.56 26.50 14.13
CA LEU A 745 8.38 25.64 15.29
C LEU A 745 8.60 26.45 16.58
N LEU A 746 7.59 26.49 17.45
CA LEU A 746 7.65 27.22 18.72
C LEU A 746 8.17 26.33 19.85
N SER A 747 7.75 25.06 19.90
CA SER A 747 8.27 24.06 20.84
C SER A 747 7.81 22.65 20.46
N PHE A 748 8.49 21.63 20.96
CA PHE A 748 7.98 20.26 21.02
C PHE A 748 8.25 19.59 22.36
N SER A 749 7.39 18.63 22.75
CA SER A 749 7.54 17.92 24.02
C SER A 749 6.92 16.53 23.98
N PHE A 750 7.56 15.58 24.66
CA PHE A 750 7.01 14.25 24.86
C PHE A 750 5.97 14.22 25.99
N SER A 751 4.97 13.36 25.84
CA SER A 751 4.01 13.05 26.90
C SER A 751 4.73 12.44 28.12
N GLY A 752 4.36 12.88 29.33
CA GLY A 752 5.05 12.49 30.56
C GLY A 752 4.57 11.20 31.26
N ASP A 753 3.75 10.37 30.61
CA ASP A 753 3.21 9.14 31.23
C ASP A 753 3.98 7.90 30.75
N SER A 754 4.82 7.32 31.62
CA SER A 754 5.60 6.12 31.32
C SER A 754 4.77 4.84 31.15
N LYS A 755 3.46 4.87 31.48
CA LYS A 755 2.54 3.73 31.31
C LYS A 755 1.77 3.76 29.99
N LYS A 756 1.86 4.84 29.21
CA LYS A 756 1.24 4.98 27.90
C LYS A 756 2.32 5.10 26.83
N PRO A 757 2.03 4.77 25.56
CA PRO A 757 2.98 5.01 24.49
C PRO A 757 3.33 6.50 24.46
N SER A 758 4.64 6.79 24.48
CA SER A 758 5.17 8.14 24.40
C SER A 758 4.60 8.82 23.15
N GLN A 759 3.95 9.98 23.30
CA GLN A 759 3.47 10.80 22.20
C GLN A 759 4.32 12.07 22.12
N LEU A 760 4.64 12.52 20.91
CA LEU A 760 5.38 13.76 20.68
C LEU A 760 4.39 14.86 20.27
N ALA A 761 4.26 15.89 21.10
CA ALA A 761 3.50 17.08 20.77
C ALA A 761 4.42 18.11 20.10
N ILE A 762 4.02 18.63 18.95
CA ILE A 762 4.74 19.62 18.16
C ILE A 762 3.84 20.85 18.02
N ALA A 763 4.34 22.00 18.44
CA ALA A 763 3.63 23.27 18.38
C ALA A 763 4.28 24.19 17.33
N PRO A 764 3.86 24.12 16.06
CA PRO A 764 4.22 25.12 15.06
C PRO A 764 3.58 26.49 15.36
N LYS A 765 4.00 27.55 14.66
CA LYS A 765 3.42 28.91 14.81
C LYS A 765 1.98 29.03 14.31
N SER A 766 1.47 28.07 13.54
CA SER A 766 0.03 27.92 13.32
C SER A 766 -0.66 27.67 14.66
N ASN A 767 -1.89 28.18 14.87
CA ASN A 767 -2.64 28.03 16.12
C ASN A 767 -3.11 26.58 16.43
N CYS A 768 -2.31 25.58 16.10
CA CYS A 768 -2.61 24.17 16.18
C CYS A 768 -1.43 23.43 16.83
N VAL A 769 -1.73 22.45 17.70
CA VAL A 769 -0.72 21.53 18.24
C VAL A 769 -0.90 20.18 17.58
N GLU A 770 0.15 19.66 16.97
CA GLU A 770 0.15 18.34 16.35
C GLU A 770 0.69 17.29 17.31
N ILE A 771 0.08 16.11 17.30
CA ILE A 771 0.49 14.97 18.13
C ILE A 771 0.97 13.87 17.19
N TRP A 772 2.19 13.41 17.41
CA TRP A 772 2.89 12.42 16.61
C TRP A 772 3.20 11.18 17.45
N ASP A 773 3.25 10.03 16.80
CA ASP A 773 3.77 8.80 17.37
C ASP A 773 5.26 8.67 17.03
N PRO A 774 6.17 8.68 18.03
CA PRO A 774 7.61 8.58 17.80
C PRO A 774 8.06 7.22 17.28
N GLU A 775 7.31 6.14 17.55
CA GLU A 775 7.70 4.80 17.11
C GLU A 775 7.42 4.61 15.62
N SER A 776 6.24 5.03 15.16
CA SER A 776 5.83 4.91 13.75
C SER A 776 6.15 6.14 12.90
N GLY A 777 6.48 7.28 13.51
CA GLY A 777 6.68 8.55 12.81
C GLY A 777 5.38 9.13 12.23
N THR A 778 4.22 8.64 12.67
CA THR A 778 2.92 9.04 12.09
C THR A 778 2.27 10.18 12.85
N HIS A 779 1.62 11.08 12.11
CA HIS A 779 0.76 12.12 12.68
C HIS A 779 -0.53 11.49 13.22
N LEU A 780 -0.77 11.59 14.53
CA LEU A 780 -1.92 11.01 15.21
C LEU A 780 -3.14 11.94 15.18
N ARG A 781 -2.96 13.22 15.49
CA ARG A 781 -4.05 14.22 15.58
C ARG A 781 -3.53 15.65 15.69
N THR A 782 -4.35 16.59 15.23
CA THR A 782 -4.14 18.03 15.39
C THR A 782 -5.15 18.58 16.40
N LEU A 783 -4.69 19.39 17.34
CA LEU A 783 -5.50 20.09 18.35
C LEU A 783 -5.61 21.56 17.94
N ASP A 784 -6.82 22.02 17.58
CA ASP A 784 -7.13 23.42 17.22
C ASP A 784 -8.27 23.95 18.10
N ASP A 785 -8.09 25.15 18.64
CA ASP A 785 -9.00 25.84 19.56
C ASP A 785 -10.28 26.37 18.85
N ARG A 786 -10.34 26.35 17.51
CA ARG A 786 -11.53 26.77 16.74
C ARG A 786 -12.76 25.86 16.90
N SER A 787 -12.65 24.77 17.66
CA SER A 787 -13.75 23.85 17.95
C SER A 787 -14.67 24.26 19.12
N ASN A 788 -14.34 25.31 19.89
CA ASN A 788 -15.10 25.73 21.07
C ASN A 788 -15.93 27.03 20.94
N GLN A 789 -16.12 27.57 19.72
CA GLN A 789 -16.97 28.77 19.49
C GLN A 789 -18.32 28.48 18.80
N ARG A 790 -18.88 27.28 18.98
CA ARG A 790 -20.28 27.01 18.64
C ARG A 790 -21.00 26.38 19.83
N ASN A 791 -21.43 27.23 20.76
CA ASN A 791 -22.58 26.98 21.63
C ASN A 791 -23.60 28.09 21.40
#